data_AF-U1NRI8-F1
#
_entry.id   AF-U1NRI8-F1
#
_cell.length_a   1.000
_cell.length_b   1.000
_cell.length_c   1.000
_cell.angle_alpha   90.00
_cell.angle_beta   90.00
_cell.angle_gamma   90.00
#
_symmetry.space_group_name_H-M   'P 1'
#
loop_
_entity.id
_entity.type
_entity.pdbx_description
1 polymer ?
#
loop_
_entity_poly.entity_id
_entity_poly.type
_entity_poly.pdbx_seq_one_letter_code
_entity_poly.pdbx_strand_id
1 'polypeptide(L)'
;MLLIGDPGTGKCVSGDTTVTLADGSERRIEDIVESNLTNPKSVDDGVWDTAALAVPSLQQDGTISSNPVTKVWKRGAPKMMYRITTATGAAVTVTPSHPLFVQDSGQFKPVCADELTEGMFVGVPRRLPTGEKDSITTSYRKSKAPNAVDLSLPDQWTPAFARLLGYVVAEGYVEQRADNTGFVSITNDDAAVILDVTRTLDSLGLNHTIREPRPGKTATEVMCSAGEFVSFLAECDSQLLTGSATQRVPEPLFSTSQPIKKAFLKAYIEGEGHVSESQREIAVASMSRELLEDIRTLLLSFGITTQLQPRNNGSYRLRISGEQFGRYVSTVGFVTDRKQQAAAGHADTPANTNLDVIPNLGSELKRIRDALGLAQADCNLPRSTYQHYERGRRNPSRKSLSRVVDAFESALKAQTATAQDTIAADGGVDTLESDIAALRQLADGDVRWDKIETIEAVEPTADWVYDLEVAGTHNYLTNNIVSHNSQMLSYIENIAPRSVYTSGKGSSSAGLTAAAVQDDFGDGQQWTLEAGALVLADKGIAAVDELDKMASDDRSAMHEALEQQQISISKAGINATLKSRCSLLGAANPKYGRFDQYEPIGEQIDLEPALISRFDLIFTVTDKPDPEKDGKLADHILKTNYAGELNTQRERIATSEFTQQQVDDVTEEVAPDIDADLLRKYIAHAKRSCFPTMTDEAKAAIREFYVDLRSKGADEDAPIPVTARKLEALVRLAEASARVRLSDTVEEEDAERSVDIVRSCLQDIGVDPETGQFDADVVETGTSKTQRDRIKNIKGLISDIEAEFEEGAPIEEVLDRADEIGMDASKAEDEIEKLRRKGEVYEPKQDHLRTT
;
A
#
# COMPACT_ATOMS: atom_id res chain seq x y z
N MET A 1 -23.20 1.06 9.24
CA MET A 1 -23.23 1.66 7.89
C MET A 1 -22.31 0.83 7.00
N LEU A 2 -22.71 0.60 5.76
CA LEU A 2 -21.91 -0.11 4.76
C LEU A 2 -21.68 0.82 3.56
N LEU A 3 -20.43 1.02 3.18
CA LEU A 3 -20.02 1.70 1.96
C LEU A 3 -19.65 0.63 0.93
N ILE A 4 -20.21 0.71 -0.27
CA ILE A 4 -19.91 -0.23 -1.35
C ILE A 4 -19.49 0.60 -2.55
N GLY A 5 -18.28 0.40 -3.04
CA GLY A 5 -17.76 1.21 -4.15
C GLY A 5 -16.71 0.47 -4.94
N ASP A 6 -16.41 1.03 -6.12
CA ASP A 6 -15.37 0.50 -6.99
C ASP A 6 -14.01 0.61 -6.26
N PRO A 7 -13.15 -0.43 -6.30
CA PRO A 7 -11.86 -0.42 -5.66
C PRO A 7 -11.00 0.62 -6.37
N GLY A 8 -10.87 1.78 -5.70
CA GLY A 8 -9.98 2.89 -6.03
C GLY A 8 -9.61 2.92 -7.50
N THR A 9 -10.54 3.35 -8.35
CA THR A 9 -10.32 3.58 -9.78
C THR A 9 -9.29 4.70 -9.95
N GLY A 10 -8.00 4.34 -9.86
CA GLY A 10 -6.92 5.25 -10.19
C GLY A 10 -5.64 5.15 -9.36
N LYS A 11 -5.46 4.21 -8.43
CA LYS A 11 -4.21 4.11 -7.63
C LYS A 11 -3.20 3.17 -8.31
N CYS A 12 -2.46 3.65 -9.30
CA CYS A 12 -1.54 2.81 -10.06
C CYS A 12 -0.18 3.48 -10.24
N VAL A 13 0.83 2.67 -10.54
CA VAL A 13 2.19 3.13 -10.85
C VAL A 13 2.54 2.78 -12.29
N SER A 14 3.53 3.47 -12.85
CA SER A 14 4.04 3.18 -14.19
C SER A 14 4.68 1.79 -14.25
N GLY A 15 4.58 1.09 -15.40
CA GLY A 15 5.10 -0.27 -15.57
C GLY A 15 6.62 -0.42 -15.42
N ASP A 16 7.39 0.66 -15.56
CA ASP A 16 8.83 0.70 -15.28
C ASP A 16 9.18 0.75 -13.78
N THR A 17 8.20 0.96 -12.92
CA THR A 17 8.38 0.95 -11.47
C THR A 17 8.81 -0.44 -11.00
N THR A 18 9.87 -0.50 -10.22
CA THR A 18 10.35 -1.73 -9.57
C THR A 18 9.65 -1.94 -8.23
N VAL A 19 9.26 -3.18 -7.97
CA VAL A 19 8.68 -3.63 -6.71
C VAL A 19 9.66 -4.57 -6.03
N THR A 20 9.93 -4.34 -4.75
CA THR A 20 10.72 -5.25 -3.93
C THR A 20 9.86 -6.43 -3.50
N LEU A 21 10.31 -7.65 -3.76
CA LEU A 21 9.65 -8.89 -3.33
C LEU A 21 10.15 -9.32 -1.94
N ALA A 22 9.42 -10.23 -1.29
CA ALA A 22 9.75 -10.71 0.06
C ALA A 22 11.13 -11.40 0.16
N ASP A 23 11.62 -11.98 -0.93
CA ASP A 23 12.98 -12.55 -0.99
C ASP A 23 14.08 -11.52 -1.26
N GLY A 24 13.72 -10.24 -1.35
CA GLY A 24 14.62 -9.12 -1.58
C GLY A 24 14.98 -8.88 -3.04
N SER A 25 14.46 -9.70 -3.97
CA SER A 25 14.57 -9.41 -5.41
C SER A 25 13.73 -8.19 -5.80
N GLU A 26 14.17 -7.46 -6.81
CA GLU A 26 13.42 -6.35 -7.41
C GLU A 26 13.01 -6.73 -8.82
N ARG A 27 11.72 -6.60 -9.11
CA ARG A 27 11.18 -6.85 -10.46
C ARG A 27 10.28 -5.70 -10.87
N ARG A 28 10.22 -5.41 -12.16
CA ARG A 28 9.29 -4.40 -12.68
C ARG A 28 7.85 -4.84 -12.41
N ILE A 29 7.01 -3.91 -12.03
CA ILE A 29 5.61 -4.19 -11.72
C ILE A 29 4.88 -4.75 -12.96
N GLU A 30 5.20 -4.26 -14.15
CA GLU A 30 4.69 -4.79 -15.41
C GLU A 30 4.98 -6.29 -15.52
N ASP A 31 6.24 -6.71 -15.37
CA ASP A 31 6.63 -8.11 -15.44
C ASP A 31 5.96 -8.96 -14.35
N ILE A 32 5.78 -8.41 -13.15
CA ILE A 32 5.08 -9.08 -12.05
C ILE A 32 3.61 -9.30 -12.42
N VAL A 33 2.91 -8.26 -12.85
CA VAL A 33 1.49 -8.33 -13.17
C VAL A 33 1.27 -9.24 -14.38
N GLU A 34 1.94 -8.98 -15.51
CA GLU A 34 1.76 -9.75 -16.75
C GLU A 34 2.05 -11.23 -16.56
N SER A 35 3.06 -11.61 -15.76
CA SER A 35 3.36 -13.02 -15.48
C SER A 35 2.33 -13.72 -14.58
N ASN A 36 1.50 -12.97 -13.86
CA ASN A 36 0.43 -13.49 -13.00
C ASN A 36 -0.96 -13.39 -13.65
N LEU A 37 -1.11 -12.74 -14.82
CA LEU A 37 -2.36 -12.71 -15.59
C LEU A 37 -2.56 -14.03 -16.35
N THR A 38 -2.79 -15.12 -15.61
CA THR A 38 -2.98 -16.47 -16.18
C THR A 38 -4.42 -16.75 -16.58
N ASN A 39 -5.38 -16.23 -15.81
CA ASN A 39 -6.81 -16.27 -16.08
C ASN A 39 -7.44 -14.91 -15.74
N PRO A 40 -7.07 -13.85 -16.49
CA PRO A 40 -7.43 -12.48 -16.16
C PRO A 40 -8.94 -12.25 -16.20
N LYS A 41 -9.43 -11.52 -15.22
CA LYS A 41 -10.82 -11.05 -15.13
C LYS A 41 -10.89 -9.61 -15.64
N SER A 42 -11.76 -9.38 -16.62
CA SER A 42 -11.92 -8.07 -17.25
C SER A 42 -12.62 -7.06 -16.33
N VAL A 43 -12.22 -5.80 -16.47
CA VAL A 43 -12.88 -4.59 -15.95
C VAL A 43 -12.87 -3.53 -17.06
N ASP A 44 -13.71 -2.50 -16.99
CA ASP A 44 -13.92 -1.57 -18.12
C ASP A 44 -12.63 -0.91 -18.64
N ASP A 45 -11.66 -0.68 -17.75
CA ASP A 45 -10.39 -0.03 -18.07
C ASP A 45 -9.19 -0.97 -17.98
N GLY A 46 -9.38 -2.29 -17.93
CA GLY A 46 -8.26 -3.22 -17.83
C GLY A 46 -8.60 -4.63 -17.37
N VAL A 47 -7.66 -5.26 -16.67
CA VAL A 47 -7.79 -6.65 -16.19
C VAL A 47 -7.14 -6.83 -14.82
N TRP A 48 -7.58 -7.83 -14.08
CA TRP A 48 -6.94 -8.26 -12.84
C TRP A 48 -6.88 -9.78 -12.72
N ASP A 49 -5.95 -10.29 -11.92
CA ASP A 49 -5.87 -11.71 -11.57
C ASP A 49 -5.38 -11.87 -10.12
N THR A 50 -5.57 -13.05 -9.56
CA THR A 50 -4.96 -13.43 -8.28
C THR A 50 -3.48 -13.74 -8.46
N ALA A 51 -2.66 -13.31 -7.52
CA ALA A 51 -1.24 -13.63 -7.49
C ALA A 51 -0.89 -14.34 -6.18
N ALA A 52 0.10 -15.23 -6.23
CA ALA A 52 0.62 -15.95 -5.06
C ALA A 52 2.07 -15.55 -4.79
N LEU A 53 2.28 -14.25 -4.55
CA LEU A 53 3.58 -13.66 -4.23
C LEU A 53 3.48 -12.83 -2.95
N ALA A 54 4.62 -12.48 -2.36
CA ALA A 54 4.67 -11.67 -1.15
C ALA A 54 5.60 -10.48 -1.35
N VAL A 55 5.24 -9.35 -0.76
CA VAL A 55 5.97 -8.09 -0.81
C VAL A 55 6.20 -7.55 0.61
N PRO A 56 7.29 -6.82 0.87
CA PRO A 56 7.46 -6.10 2.11
C PRO A 56 6.47 -4.94 2.20
N SER A 57 5.81 -4.83 3.35
CA SER A 57 4.81 -3.81 3.66
C SER A 57 5.08 -3.18 5.01
N LEU A 58 4.77 -1.90 5.12
CA LEU A 58 4.75 -1.14 6.36
C LEU A 58 3.58 -1.58 7.24
N GLN A 59 3.92 -1.95 8.48
CA GLN A 59 2.96 -2.26 9.54
C GLN A 59 2.60 -1.00 10.34
N GLN A 60 1.52 -1.08 11.11
CA GLN A 60 1.07 0.04 11.97
C GLN A 60 2.09 0.44 13.03
N ASP A 61 2.94 -0.49 13.48
CA ASP A 61 3.99 -0.24 14.47
C ASP A 61 5.27 0.42 13.89
N GLY A 62 5.26 0.72 12.58
CA GLY A 62 6.39 1.33 11.88
C GLY A 62 7.47 0.34 11.44
N THR A 63 7.27 -0.97 11.64
CA THR A 63 8.15 -2.02 11.12
C THR A 63 7.78 -2.41 9.68
N ILE A 64 8.72 -3.03 8.97
CA ILE A 64 8.46 -3.58 7.63
C ILE A 64 8.52 -5.11 7.70
N SER A 65 7.44 -5.77 7.29
CA SER A 65 7.37 -7.24 7.26
C SER A 65 6.72 -7.74 5.95
N SER A 66 6.79 -9.04 5.69
CA SER A 66 6.33 -9.63 4.45
C SER A 66 4.82 -9.91 4.49
N ASN A 67 4.07 -9.38 3.52
CA ASN A 67 2.65 -9.61 3.36
C ASN A 67 2.33 -10.24 1.99
N PRO A 68 1.33 -11.13 1.90
CA PRO A 68 0.94 -11.74 0.63
C PRO A 68 0.19 -10.71 -0.23
N VAL A 69 0.58 -10.65 -1.51
CA VAL A 69 -0.19 -10.00 -2.57
C VAL A 69 -1.36 -10.90 -2.92
N THR A 70 -2.54 -10.33 -3.01
CA THR A 70 -3.80 -11.03 -3.24
C THR A 70 -4.23 -10.91 -4.69
N LYS A 71 -3.98 -9.75 -5.30
CA LYS A 71 -4.33 -9.45 -6.68
C LYS A 71 -3.28 -8.59 -7.36
N VAL A 72 -3.19 -8.77 -8.65
CA VAL A 72 -2.43 -7.92 -9.58
C VAL A 72 -3.42 -7.19 -10.48
N TRP A 73 -3.20 -5.90 -10.70
CA TRP A 73 -4.06 -5.04 -11.51
C TRP A 73 -3.28 -4.47 -12.68
N LYS A 74 -3.90 -4.48 -13.87
CA LYS A 74 -3.47 -3.79 -15.07
C LYS A 74 -4.60 -2.89 -15.53
N ARG A 75 -4.37 -1.59 -15.62
CA ARG A 75 -5.40 -0.58 -15.97
C ARG A 75 -4.88 0.40 -17.02
N GLY A 76 -5.77 1.00 -17.77
CA GLY A 76 -5.45 2.02 -18.77
C GLY A 76 -4.78 3.23 -18.11
N ALA A 77 -3.70 3.71 -18.70
CA ALA A 77 -2.99 4.88 -18.18
C ALA A 77 -3.86 6.15 -18.30
N PRO A 78 -3.93 7.00 -17.27
CA PRO A 78 -4.59 8.30 -17.36
C PRO A 78 -3.82 9.23 -18.29
N LYS A 79 -4.43 10.34 -18.73
CA LYS A 79 -3.73 11.32 -19.60
C LYS A 79 -2.48 11.95 -18.96
N MET A 80 -2.40 11.93 -17.63
CA MET A 80 -1.37 12.61 -16.85
C MET A 80 -0.94 11.79 -15.65
N MET A 81 0.36 11.76 -15.37
CA MET A 81 0.98 11.13 -14.20
C MET A 81 1.92 12.11 -13.50
N TYR A 82 2.33 11.78 -12.27
CA TYR A 82 3.33 12.54 -11.52
C TYR A 82 4.59 11.71 -11.30
N ARG A 83 5.74 12.27 -11.68
CA ARG A 83 7.06 11.76 -11.34
C ARG A 83 7.57 12.49 -10.10
N ILE A 84 7.66 11.76 -9.00
CA ILE A 84 8.11 12.29 -7.71
C ILE A 84 9.56 11.85 -7.51
N THR A 85 10.47 12.80 -7.34
CA THR A 85 11.90 12.54 -7.07
C THR A 85 12.28 13.03 -5.69
N THR A 86 12.95 12.20 -4.90
CA THR A 86 13.41 12.52 -3.55
C THR A 86 14.86 13.01 -3.55
N ALA A 87 15.27 13.67 -2.46
CA ALA A 87 16.60 14.25 -2.28
C ALA A 87 17.73 13.20 -2.22
N THR A 88 17.41 11.92 -1.97
CA THR A 88 18.40 10.83 -2.07
C THR A 88 18.48 10.24 -3.49
N GLY A 89 17.64 10.71 -4.40
CA GLY A 89 17.57 10.29 -5.80
C GLY A 89 16.67 9.08 -6.04
N ALA A 90 15.76 8.73 -5.12
CA ALA A 90 14.69 7.78 -5.42
C ALA A 90 13.63 8.49 -6.28
N ALA A 91 13.04 7.78 -7.23
CA ALA A 91 12.01 8.37 -8.08
C ALA A 91 10.92 7.35 -8.37
N VAL A 92 9.66 7.78 -8.35
CA VAL A 92 8.50 6.94 -8.68
C VAL A 92 7.54 7.73 -9.56
N THR A 93 6.95 7.06 -10.55
CA THR A 93 5.95 7.65 -11.45
C THR A 93 4.60 7.04 -11.14
N VAL A 94 3.66 7.86 -10.69
CA VAL A 94 2.38 7.42 -10.13
C VAL A 94 1.22 8.21 -10.72
N THR A 95 0.02 7.64 -10.66
CA THR A 95 -1.21 8.35 -11.02
C THR A 95 -1.55 9.45 -9.98
N PRO A 96 -2.31 10.49 -10.35
CA PRO A 96 -2.68 11.59 -9.44
C PRO A 96 -3.26 11.16 -8.10
N SER A 97 -4.14 10.16 -8.11
CA SER A 97 -4.81 9.66 -6.90
C SER A 97 -4.01 8.59 -6.14
N HIS A 98 -2.77 8.29 -6.53
CA HIS A 98 -1.93 7.32 -5.84
C HIS A 98 -1.36 7.92 -4.54
N PRO A 99 -1.68 7.36 -3.35
CA PRO A 99 -1.19 7.89 -2.09
C PRO A 99 0.23 7.42 -1.74
N LEU A 100 1.06 8.34 -1.29
CA LEU A 100 2.33 8.05 -0.62
C LEU A 100 2.25 8.39 0.87
N PHE A 101 2.97 7.65 1.70
CA PHE A 101 3.04 7.97 3.12
C PHE A 101 3.93 9.19 3.38
N VAL A 102 3.36 10.20 4.01
CA VAL A 102 4.08 11.34 4.57
C VAL A 102 4.00 11.31 6.10
N GLN A 103 4.89 12.06 6.74
CA GLN A 103 4.88 12.20 8.20
C GLN A 103 4.08 13.44 8.59
N ASP A 104 3.08 13.23 9.45
CA ASP A 104 2.29 14.29 10.05
C ASP A 104 2.14 14.02 11.54
N SER A 105 2.56 14.97 12.38
CA SER A 105 2.31 14.97 13.84
C SER A 105 2.66 13.68 14.59
N GLY A 106 3.65 12.93 14.11
CA GLY A 106 4.08 11.69 14.74
C GLY A 106 3.52 10.41 14.13
N GLN A 107 2.71 10.51 13.08
CA GLN A 107 2.01 9.39 12.45
C GLN A 107 2.31 9.28 10.95
N PHE A 108 2.07 8.09 10.39
CA PHE A 108 2.09 7.83 8.96
C PHE A 108 0.75 8.26 8.36
N LYS A 109 0.77 9.25 7.46
CA LYS A 109 -0.42 9.78 6.82
C LYS A 109 -0.32 9.55 5.30
N PRO A 110 -1.28 8.85 4.68
CA PRO A 110 -1.32 8.76 3.22
C PRO A 110 -1.77 10.09 2.62
N VAL A 111 -1.07 10.59 1.61
CA VAL A 111 -1.41 11.82 0.85
C VAL A 111 -1.30 11.52 -0.65
N CYS A 112 -2.29 11.93 -1.44
CA CYS A 112 -2.31 11.68 -2.89
C CYS A 112 -1.17 12.40 -3.60
N ALA A 113 -0.74 11.86 -4.75
CA ALA A 113 0.36 12.43 -5.53
C ALA A 113 0.09 13.86 -6.02
N ASP A 114 -1.17 14.21 -6.29
CA ASP A 114 -1.60 15.56 -6.68
C ASP A 114 -1.74 16.55 -5.51
N GLU A 115 -1.70 16.07 -4.28
CA GLU A 115 -1.69 16.86 -3.04
C GLU A 115 -0.26 17.00 -2.46
N LEU A 116 0.72 16.27 -2.99
CA LEU A 116 2.11 16.35 -2.55
C LEU A 116 2.76 17.65 -3.03
N THR A 117 3.64 18.21 -2.20
CA THR A 117 4.39 19.42 -2.51
C THR A 117 5.89 19.23 -2.32
N GLU A 118 6.68 19.99 -3.08
CA GLU A 118 8.14 19.97 -2.96
C GLU A 118 8.62 20.38 -1.56
N GLY A 119 9.39 19.47 -0.97
CA GLY A 119 9.93 19.59 0.36
C GLY A 119 9.12 18.96 1.47
N MET A 120 7.96 18.34 1.17
CA MET A 120 7.37 17.32 2.03
C MET A 120 8.30 16.11 2.16
N PHE A 121 8.05 15.25 3.14
CA PHE A 121 8.85 14.05 3.37
C PHE A 121 8.02 12.80 3.16
N VAL A 122 8.52 11.88 2.35
CA VAL A 122 7.90 10.58 2.08
C VAL A 122 8.61 9.45 2.81
N GLY A 123 7.85 8.42 3.16
CA GLY A 123 8.36 7.23 3.82
C GLY A 123 9.16 6.36 2.86
N VAL A 124 10.39 6.02 3.24
CA VAL A 124 11.27 5.09 2.51
C VAL A 124 11.91 4.09 3.50
N PRO A 125 12.22 2.85 3.10
CA PRO A 125 12.77 1.86 4.02
C PRO A 125 14.19 2.23 4.48
N ARG A 126 14.54 1.85 5.71
CA ARG A 126 15.91 1.93 6.27
C ARG A 126 16.71 0.68 5.97
N ARG A 127 16.02 -0.45 5.80
CA ARG A 127 16.60 -1.75 5.48
C ARG A 127 15.60 -2.55 4.68
N LEU A 128 16.09 -3.29 3.69
CA LEU A 128 15.28 -4.25 2.95
C LEU A 128 15.45 -5.65 3.55
N PRO A 129 14.36 -6.46 3.61
CA PRO A 129 14.48 -7.87 3.93
C PRO A 129 15.32 -8.58 2.87
N THR A 130 16.03 -9.64 3.29
CA THR A 130 16.89 -10.43 2.41
C THR A 130 16.47 -11.88 2.43
N GLY A 131 16.29 -12.48 1.26
CA GLY A 131 16.15 -13.93 1.11
C GLY A 131 17.46 -14.70 1.39
N GLU A 132 17.33 -16.03 1.48
CA GLU A 132 18.42 -16.99 1.65
C GLU A 132 18.45 -18.01 0.50
N LYS A 133 18.32 -17.54 -0.75
CA LYS A 133 18.40 -18.40 -1.94
C LYS A 133 19.81 -18.39 -2.52
N ASP A 134 20.64 -19.31 -2.04
CA ASP A 134 22.04 -19.42 -2.48
C ASP A 134 22.25 -20.44 -3.61
N SER A 135 21.23 -21.17 -4.06
CA SER A 135 21.34 -22.15 -5.16
C SER A 135 21.40 -21.49 -6.54
N ILE A 136 22.20 -22.03 -7.47
CA ILE A 136 22.23 -21.63 -8.88
C ILE A 136 21.51 -22.71 -9.70
N THR A 137 20.42 -22.35 -10.39
CA THR A 137 19.62 -23.28 -11.20
C THR A 137 19.91 -23.08 -12.69
N THR A 138 21.18 -23.23 -13.11
CA THR A 138 21.60 -22.94 -14.49
C THR A 138 22.27 -24.16 -15.11
N SER A 139 21.80 -24.58 -16.29
CA SER A 139 22.31 -25.75 -17.01
C SER A 139 23.30 -25.35 -18.11
N TYR A 140 24.61 -25.55 -17.87
CA TYR A 140 25.64 -25.16 -18.84
C TYR A 140 26.13 -26.30 -19.73
N ARG A 141 26.60 -25.94 -20.92
CA ARG A 141 27.19 -26.86 -21.90
C ARG A 141 28.62 -27.23 -21.52
N LYS A 142 28.87 -28.50 -21.18
CA LYS A 142 30.22 -29.06 -21.05
C LYS A 142 30.91 -29.19 -22.41
N SER A 143 32.17 -28.75 -22.51
CA SER A 143 32.99 -28.89 -23.72
C SER A 143 33.30 -30.37 -23.95
N LYS A 144 33.30 -30.75 -25.23
CA LYS A 144 33.66 -32.10 -25.69
C LYS A 144 35.10 -32.17 -26.22
N ALA A 145 35.90 -31.12 -26.03
CA ALA A 145 37.27 -31.08 -26.51
C ALA A 145 38.19 -32.01 -25.68
N PRO A 146 39.15 -32.71 -26.30
CA PRO A 146 40.06 -33.63 -25.58
C PRO A 146 40.97 -32.94 -24.56
N ASN A 147 41.11 -31.61 -24.62
CA ASN A 147 41.85 -30.78 -23.67
C ASN A 147 40.93 -29.85 -22.85
N ALA A 148 39.64 -30.15 -22.78
CA ALA A 148 38.71 -29.39 -21.96
C ALA A 148 39.11 -29.50 -20.48
N VAL A 149 39.28 -28.36 -19.82
CA VAL A 149 39.42 -28.30 -18.37
C VAL A 149 38.09 -28.77 -17.80
N ASP A 150 38.09 -29.73 -16.87
CA ASP A 150 36.86 -30.13 -16.16
C ASP A 150 36.53 -29.01 -15.17
N LEU A 151 35.77 -28.01 -15.63
CA LEU A 151 35.32 -26.92 -14.77
C LEU A 151 34.23 -27.45 -13.83
N SER A 152 34.53 -27.53 -12.54
CA SER A 152 33.51 -27.63 -11.50
C SER A 152 32.92 -26.24 -11.25
N LEU A 153 32.06 -25.79 -12.17
CA LEU A 153 31.30 -24.56 -11.94
C LEU A 153 30.42 -24.73 -10.70
N PRO A 154 30.28 -23.68 -9.88
CA PRO A 154 29.58 -23.81 -8.62
C PRO A 154 28.07 -23.95 -8.84
N ASP A 155 27.46 -24.96 -8.21
CA ASP A 155 26.00 -25.16 -8.19
C ASP A 155 25.30 -24.22 -7.17
N GLN A 156 26.08 -23.41 -6.46
CA GLN A 156 25.63 -22.44 -5.46
C GLN A 156 26.43 -21.14 -5.56
N TRP A 157 25.77 -20.03 -5.28
CA TRP A 157 26.43 -18.75 -5.07
C TRP A 157 27.38 -18.87 -3.88
N THR A 158 28.65 -18.56 -4.12
CA THR A 158 29.67 -18.49 -3.07
C THR A 158 30.17 -17.05 -2.95
N PRO A 159 30.66 -16.64 -1.77
CA PRO A 159 31.31 -15.34 -1.63
C PRO A 159 32.46 -15.14 -2.63
N ALA A 160 33.21 -16.19 -2.98
CA ALA A 160 34.29 -16.11 -3.96
C ALA A 160 33.77 -15.83 -5.38
N PHE A 161 32.69 -16.50 -5.80
CA PHE A 161 32.06 -16.27 -7.10
C PHE A 161 31.43 -14.87 -7.18
N ALA A 162 30.68 -14.46 -6.16
CA ALA A 162 30.10 -13.13 -6.09
C ALA A 162 31.16 -12.02 -6.09
N ARG A 163 32.30 -12.25 -5.42
CA ARG A 163 33.44 -11.33 -5.43
C ARG A 163 34.06 -11.20 -6.83
N LEU A 164 34.25 -12.32 -7.53
CA LEU A 164 34.71 -12.29 -8.92
C LEU A 164 33.73 -11.52 -9.81
N LEU A 165 32.43 -11.75 -9.67
CA LEU A 165 31.40 -11.01 -10.41
C LEU A 165 31.43 -9.52 -10.10
N GLY A 166 31.68 -9.12 -8.84
CA GLY A 166 31.86 -7.71 -8.48
C GLY A 166 32.99 -7.05 -9.26
N TYR A 167 34.11 -7.75 -9.47
CA TYR A 167 35.21 -7.27 -10.31
C TYR A 167 34.89 -7.29 -11.80
N VAL A 168 34.17 -8.30 -12.29
CA VAL A 168 33.71 -8.34 -13.69
C VAL A 168 32.78 -7.17 -13.98
N VAL A 169 31.89 -6.83 -13.05
CA VAL A 169 30.96 -5.70 -13.21
C VAL A 169 31.70 -4.36 -13.12
N ALA A 170 32.67 -4.23 -12.22
CA ALA A 170 33.44 -2.99 -12.05
C ALA A 170 34.42 -2.73 -13.21
N GLU A 171 35.29 -3.70 -13.53
CA GLU A 171 36.45 -3.48 -14.40
C GLU A 171 36.62 -4.57 -15.46
N GLY A 172 35.63 -5.44 -15.59
CA GLY A 172 35.66 -6.58 -16.48
C GLY A 172 35.24 -6.26 -17.91
N TYR A 173 35.80 -6.99 -18.85
CA TYR A 173 35.34 -7.11 -20.21
C TYR A 173 35.09 -8.58 -20.52
N VAL A 174 33.87 -8.89 -20.97
CA VAL A 174 33.47 -10.25 -21.34
C VAL A 174 33.27 -10.31 -22.84
N GLU A 175 34.04 -11.16 -23.52
CA GLU A 175 33.88 -11.42 -24.96
C GLU A 175 33.33 -12.83 -25.16
N GLN A 176 32.18 -12.93 -25.83
CA GLN A 176 31.61 -14.20 -26.27
C GLN A 176 31.50 -14.19 -27.80
N ARG A 177 32.06 -15.23 -28.44
CA ARG A 177 32.04 -15.40 -29.90
C ARG A 177 30.99 -16.43 -30.31
N ALA A 178 30.54 -16.34 -31.57
CA ALA A 178 29.52 -17.23 -32.14
C ALA A 178 29.92 -18.72 -32.15
N ASP A 179 31.21 -19.04 -32.04
CA ASP A 179 31.72 -20.40 -31.94
C ASP A 179 31.74 -20.94 -30.50
N ASN A 180 31.18 -20.21 -29.53
CA ASN A 180 31.21 -20.49 -28.09
C ASN A 180 32.61 -20.43 -27.46
N THR A 181 33.56 -19.78 -28.14
CA THR A 181 34.82 -19.35 -27.51
C THR A 181 34.64 -17.96 -26.92
N GLY A 182 35.45 -17.64 -25.91
CA GLY A 182 35.35 -16.38 -25.23
C GLY A 182 36.41 -16.21 -24.16
N PHE A 183 36.49 -15.01 -23.61
CA PHE A 183 37.30 -14.74 -22.44
C PHE A 183 36.66 -13.67 -21.56
N VAL A 184 37.03 -13.70 -20.29
CA VAL A 184 36.82 -12.60 -19.34
C VAL A 184 38.19 -11.98 -19.09
N SER A 185 38.30 -10.66 -19.22
CA SER A 185 39.48 -9.92 -18.77
C SER A 185 39.12 -8.86 -17.75
N ILE A 186 39.96 -8.70 -16.72
CA ILE A 186 39.81 -7.69 -15.67
C ILE A 186 41.12 -6.90 -15.63
N THR A 187 41.03 -5.56 -15.65
CA THR A 187 42.20 -4.69 -15.74
C THR A 187 42.25 -3.69 -14.59
N ASN A 188 43.28 -3.75 -13.76
CA ASN A 188 43.49 -2.85 -12.61
C ASN A 188 44.97 -2.45 -12.48
N ASP A 189 45.27 -1.29 -11.89
CA ASP A 189 46.64 -0.83 -11.59
C ASP A 189 47.13 -1.22 -10.18
N ASP A 190 46.23 -1.58 -9.27
CA ASP A 190 46.53 -2.04 -7.92
C ASP A 190 46.84 -3.55 -7.90
N ALA A 191 48.11 -3.88 -7.60
CA ALA A 191 48.58 -5.26 -7.54
C ALA A 191 47.84 -6.12 -6.49
N ALA A 192 47.30 -5.51 -5.42
CA ALA A 192 46.53 -6.24 -4.42
C ALA A 192 45.17 -6.68 -4.96
N VAL A 193 44.53 -5.86 -5.81
CA VAL A 193 43.29 -6.22 -6.51
C VAL A 193 43.55 -7.36 -7.49
N ILE A 194 44.61 -7.26 -8.29
CA ILE A 194 45.02 -8.32 -9.23
C ILE A 194 45.28 -9.66 -8.50
N LEU A 195 45.95 -9.62 -7.35
CA LEU A 195 46.19 -10.81 -6.52
C LEU A 195 44.88 -11.40 -5.97
N ASP A 196 43.91 -10.58 -5.64
CA ASP A 196 42.62 -11.05 -5.15
C ASP A 196 41.77 -11.68 -6.27
N VAL A 197 41.74 -11.05 -7.46
CA VAL A 197 41.10 -11.60 -8.66
C VAL A 197 41.66 -12.98 -9.00
N THR A 198 42.99 -13.11 -9.05
CA THR A 198 43.65 -14.40 -9.35
C THR A 198 43.32 -15.48 -8.32
N ARG A 199 43.30 -15.14 -7.02
CA ARG A 199 42.86 -16.08 -5.96
C ARG A 199 41.40 -16.50 -6.13
N THR A 200 40.50 -15.58 -6.50
CA THR A 200 39.09 -15.94 -6.73
C THR A 200 38.94 -16.87 -7.93
N LEU A 201 39.67 -16.63 -9.02
CA LEU A 201 39.71 -17.52 -10.19
C LEU A 201 40.25 -18.91 -9.82
N ASP A 202 41.37 -18.97 -9.08
CA ASP A 202 41.96 -20.23 -8.63
C ASP A 202 41.02 -21.02 -7.72
N SER A 203 40.30 -20.34 -6.82
CA SER A 203 39.33 -20.98 -5.92
C SER A 203 38.14 -21.60 -6.65
N LEU A 204 37.85 -21.13 -7.87
CA LEU A 204 36.82 -21.66 -8.76
C LEU A 204 37.38 -22.67 -9.78
N GLY A 205 38.67 -23.01 -9.69
CA GLY A 205 39.33 -23.92 -10.63
C GLY A 205 39.54 -23.32 -12.03
N LEU A 206 39.51 -21.99 -12.16
CA LEU A 206 39.64 -21.28 -13.44
C LEU A 206 41.10 -20.95 -13.74
N ASN A 207 41.60 -21.46 -14.85
CA ASN A 207 42.92 -21.10 -15.35
C ASN A 207 42.93 -19.65 -15.85
N HIS A 208 43.96 -18.90 -15.45
CA HIS A 208 44.10 -17.49 -15.79
C HIS A 208 45.52 -17.18 -16.31
N THR A 209 45.64 -16.10 -17.06
CA THR A 209 46.90 -15.56 -17.55
C THR A 209 47.02 -14.10 -17.15
N ILE A 210 48.19 -13.68 -16.70
CA ILE A 210 48.48 -12.28 -16.35
C ILE A 210 49.29 -11.67 -17.49
N ARG A 211 48.84 -10.52 -17.98
CA ARG A 211 49.52 -9.75 -19.03
C ARG A 211 50.03 -8.46 -18.44
N GLU A 212 51.34 -8.25 -18.56
CA GLU A 212 51.98 -7.02 -18.13
C GLU A 212 51.54 -5.81 -18.99
N PRO A 213 51.55 -4.60 -18.41
CA PRO A 213 51.18 -3.39 -19.13
C PRO A 213 52.06 -3.16 -20.36
N ARG A 214 51.45 -2.68 -21.46
CA ARG A 214 52.22 -2.20 -22.63
C ARG A 214 53.03 -0.95 -22.26
N PRO A 215 54.16 -0.66 -22.93
CA PRO A 215 54.96 0.53 -22.66
C PRO A 215 54.11 1.82 -22.65
N GLY A 216 54.10 2.54 -21.52
CA GLY A 216 53.30 3.75 -21.31
C GLY A 216 51.94 3.55 -20.64
N LYS A 217 51.54 2.31 -20.32
CA LYS A 217 50.39 2.00 -19.47
C LYS A 217 50.85 1.40 -18.14
N THR A 218 50.04 1.55 -17.10
CA THR A 218 50.34 1.04 -15.74
C THR A 218 49.44 -0.12 -15.30
N ALA A 219 48.29 -0.31 -15.95
CA ALA A 219 47.31 -1.31 -15.55
C ALA A 219 47.68 -2.72 -16.05
N THR A 220 47.56 -3.69 -15.15
CA THR A 220 47.78 -5.12 -15.39
C THR A 220 46.47 -5.79 -15.78
N GLU A 221 46.50 -6.69 -16.75
CA GLU A 221 45.31 -7.42 -17.22
C GLU A 221 45.38 -8.88 -16.76
N VAL A 222 44.34 -9.36 -16.08
CA VAL A 222 44.11 -10.79 -15.80
C VAL A 222 43.08 -11.31 -16.78
N MET A 223 43.41 -12.37 -17.51
CA MET A 223 42.55 -12.93 -18.54
C MET A 223 42.28 -14.42 -18.29
N CYS A 224 40.99 -14.79 -18.25
CA CYS A 224 40.50 -16.15 -18.18
C CYS A 224 39.85 -16.52 -19.53
N SER A 225 40.47 -17.44 -20.28
CA SER A 225 39.99 -17.85 -21.61
C SER A 225 39.19 -19.16 -21.58
N ALA A 226 38.36 -19.33 -20.56
CA ALA A 226 37.47 -20.49 -20.44
C ALA A 226 36.12 -20.19 -21.11
N GLY A 227 35.92 -20.72 -22.32
CA GLY A 227 34.65 -20.54 -23.05
C GLY A 227 33.43 -21.06 -22.27
N GLU A 228 33.58 -22.17 -21.55
CA GLU A 228 32.52 -22.70 -20.66
C GLU A 228 32.13 -21.71 -19.56
N PHE A 229 33.12 -21.02 -18.98
CA PHE A 229 32.86 -20.01 -17.95
C PHE A 229 32.12 -18.80 -18.53
N VAL A 230 32.51 -18.33 -19.72
CA VAL A 230 31.80 -17.24 -20.40
C VAL A 230 30.36 -17.64 -20.73
N SER A 231 30.14 -18.87 -21.21
CA SER A 231 28.78 -19.37 -21.44
C SER A 231 27.98 -19.50 -20.15
N PHE A 232 28.61 -19.92 -19.05
CA PHE A 232 27.96 -19.97 -17.75
C PHE A 232 27.58 -18.58 -17.24
N LEU A 233 28.44 -17.57 -17.42
CA LEU A 233 28.09 -16.18 -17.09
C LEU A 233 26.89 -15.68 -17.91
N ALA A 234 26.87 -16.01 -19.21
CA ALA A 234 25.77 -15.66 -20.11
C ALA A 234 24.42 -16.26 -19.68
N GLU A 235 24.45 -17.51 -19.21
CA GLU A 235 23.26 -18.22 -18.73
C GLU A 235 22.88 -17.82 -17.29
N CYS A 236 23.83 -17.38 -16.47
CA CYS A 236 23.55 -16.84 -15.14
C CYS A 236 22.85 -15.50 -15.24
N ASP A 237 23.38 -14.58 -16.06
CA ASP A 237 22.72 -13.34 -16.43
C ASP A 237 23.31 -12.76 -17.72
N SER A 238 22.48 -12.63 -18.75
CA SER A 238 22.86 -12.05 -20.04
C SER A 238 23.34 -10.60 -19.93
N GLN A 239 22.97 -9.87 -18.87
CA GLN A 239 23.36 -8.48 -18.66
C GLN A 239 24.86 -8.32 -18.37
N LEU A 240 25.54 -9.37 -17.91
CA LEU A 240 27.00 -9.39 -17.70
C LEU A 240 27.80 -9.26 -19.00
N LEU A 241 27.16 -9.45 -20.15
CA LEU A 241 27.75 -9.32 -21.49
C LEU A 241 27.45 -7.97 -22.15
N THR A 242 26.64 -7.13 -21.51
CA THR A 242 26.22 -5.85 -22.08
C THR A 242 27.24 -4.73 -21.84
N GLY A 243 27.11 -3.63 -22.58
CA GLY A 243 27.99 -2.48 -22.41
C GLY A 243 27.74 -1.73 -21.09
N SER A 244 28.73 -0.95 -20.66
CA SER A 244 28.72 -0.22 -19.37
C SER A 244 27.56 0.76 -19.15
N ALA A 245 26.86 1.18 -20.22
CA ALA A 245 25.71 2.07 -20.13
C ALA A 245 24.39 1.36 -19.76
N THR A 246 24.30 0.05 -20.00
CA THR A 246 23.08 -0.76 -19.74
C THR A 246 23.32 -1.87 -18.73
N GLN A 247 24.52 -1.91 -18.15
CA GLN A 247 24.94 -2.90 -17.17
C GLN A 247 24.08 -2.82 -15.91
N ARG A 248 23.90 -3.95 -15.23
CA ARG A 248 23.15 -4.06 -13.98
C ARG A 248 23.75 -5.14 -13.09
N VAL A 249 23.29 -5.19 -11.85
CA VAL A 249 23.62 -6.31 -10.96
C VAL A 249 22.84 -7.55 -11.39
N PRO A 250 23.47 -8.74 -11.42
CA PRO A 250 22.75 -9.98 -11.72
C PRO A 250 21.54 -10.20 -10.82
N GLU A 251 20.35 -10.38 -11.41
CA GLU A 251 19.08 -10.49 -10.67
C GLU A 251 19.10 -11.53 -9.53
N PRO A 252 19.69 -12.74 -9.72
CA PRO A 252 19.70 -13.74 -8.64
C PRO A 252 20.40 -13.26 -7.37
N LEU A 253 21.37 -12.33 -7.48
CA LEU A 253 22.16 -11.84 -6.35
C LEU A 253 21.30 -11.13 -5.30
N PHE A 254 20.21 -10.47 -5.69
CA PHE A 254 19.31 -9.79 -4.76
C PHE A 254 18.61 -10.75 -3.78
N SER A 255 18.46 -12.03 -4.14
CA SER A 255 17.84 -13.05 -3.30
C SER A 255 18.82 -13.87 -2.45
N THR A 256 20.13 -13.66 -2.63
CA THR A 256 21.19 -14.41 -1.93
C THR A 256 21.44 -13.93 -0.50
N SER A 257 22.16 -14.74 0.27
CA SER A 257 22.55 -14.43 1.65
C SER A 257 23.50 -13.22 1.75
N GLN A 258 23.48 -12.57 2.91
CA GLN A 258 24.30 -11.38 3.18
C GLN A 258 25.82 -11.57 2.94
N PRO A 259 26.46 -12.71 3.27
CA PRO A 259 27.87 -12.92 2.97
C PRO A 259 28.20 -12.82 1.47
N ILE A 260 27.29 -13.27 0.61
CA ILE A 260 27.44 -13.28 -0.86
C ILE A 260 27.28 -11.86 -1.40
N LYS A 261 26.20 -11.17 -1.04
CA LYS A 261 25.96 -9.76 -1.37
C LYS A 261 27.12 -8.87 -0.91
N LYS A 262 27.62 -9.10 0.30
CA LYS A 262 28.77 -8.39 0.88
C LYS A 262 30.02 -8.58 0.03
N ALA A 263 30.29 -9.81 -0.41
CA ALA A 263 31.47 -10.11 -1.21
C ALA A 263 31.44 -9.42 -2.59
N PHE A 264 30.27 -9.39 -3.24
CA PHE A 264 30.05 -8.65 -4.48
C PHE A 264 30.26 -7.13 -4.29
N LEU A 265 29.55 -6.51 -3.34
CA LEU A 265 29.65 -5.07 -3.06
C LEU A 265 31.08 -4.65 -2.72
N LYS A 266 31.78 -5.50 -1.96
CA LYS A 266 33.17 -5.28 -1.55
C LYS A 266 34.11 -5.24 -2.75
N ALA A 267 33.96 -6.14 -3.72
CA ALA A 267 34.76 -6.13 -4.95
C ALA A 267 34.37 -4.99 -5.90
N TYR A 268 33.08 -4.74 -6.09
CA TYR A 268 32.59 -3.68 -6.97
C TYR A 268 33.09 -2.29 -6.53
N ILE A 269 32.94 -1.96 -5.24
CA ILE A 269 33.41 -0.68 -4.67
C ILE A 269 34.95 -0.65 -4.58
N GLU A 270 35.64 -1.80 -4.51
CA GLU A 270 37.09 -1.80 -4.62
C GLU A 270 37.55 -1.34 -6.00
N GLY A 271 36.91 -1.79 -7.09
CA GLY A 271 37.24 -1.36 -8.45
C GLY A 271 36.81 0.09 -8.73
N GLU A 272 35.51 0.38 -8.59
CA GLU A 272 34.93 1.66 -9.02
C GLU A 272 34.91 2.75 -7.93
N GLY A 273 35.12 2.37 -6.66
CA GLY A 273 34.96 3.27 -5.52
C GLY A 273 36.20 4.13 -5.21
N HIS A 274 35.96 5.44 -5.12
CA HIS A 274 36.92 6.41 -4.59
C HIS A 274 36.59 6.76 -3.13
N VAL A 275 37.61 6.69 -2.26
CA VAL A 275 37.48 7.03 -0.83
C VAL A 275 38.09 8.41 -0.59
N SER A 276 37.27 9.37 -0.16
CA SER A 276 37.72 10.68 0.29
C SER A 276 37.92 10.68 1.81
N GLU A 277 39.18 10.63 2.21
CA GLU A 277 39.63 10.66 3.61
C GLU A 277 39.16 11.95 4.33
N SER A 278 39.30 13.10 3.66
CA SER A 278 38.96 14.41 4.23
C SER A 278 37.45 14.63 4.47
N GLN A 279 36.58 13.93 3.71
CA GLN A 279 35.14 14.16 3.73
C GLN A 279 34.32 13.02 4.33
N ARG A 280 34.97 11.94 4.82
CA ARG A 280 34.31 10.68 5.25
C ARG A 280 33.30 10.21 4.21
N GLU A 281 33.76 10.02 2.99
CA GLU A 281 32.89 9.73 1.86
C GLU A 281 33.47 8.65 0.95
N ILE A 282 32.59 7.77 0.46
CA ILE A 282 32.86 6.86 -0.65
C ILE A 282 31.99 7.34 -1.82
N ALA A 283 32.61 7.52 -2.99
CA ALA A 283 31.91 7.87 -4.22
C ALA A 283 32.19 6.82 -5.29
N VAL A 284 31.12 6.35 -5.94
CA VAL A 284 31.15 5.45 -7.09
C VAL A 284 30.49 6.17 -8.25
N ALA A 285 31.02 6.05 -9.47
CA ALA A 285 30.42 6.64 -10.65
C ALA A 285 30.19 5.58 -11.73
N SER A 286 29.08 5.68 -12.47
CA SER A 286 28.78 4.79 -13.58
C SER A 286 27.99 5.52 -14.66
N MET A 287 28.09 5.05 -15.90
CA MET A 287 27.23 5.50 -16.99
C MET A 287 25.83 4.91 -16.89
N SER A 288 25.68 3.71 -16.34
CA SER A 288 24.37 3.13 -16.04
C SER A 288 23.84 3.68 -14.71
N ARG A 289 22.66 4.29 -14.77
CA ARG A 289 21.92 4.72 -13.58
C ARG A 289 21.41 3.50 -12.83
N GLU A 290 20.92 2.53 -13.57
CA GLU A 290 20.28 1.32 -13.10
C GLU A 290 21.24 0.46 -12.29
N LEU A 291 22.49 0.29 -12.74
CA LEU A 291 23.53 -0.36 -11.94
C LEU A 291 23.71 0.32 -10.57
N LEU A 292 23.68 1.65 -10.51
CA LEU A 292 23.83 2.35 -9.23
C LEU A 292 22.58 2.26 -8.37
N GLU A 293 21.39 2.16 -8.96
CA GLU A 293 20.15 1.89 -8.24
C GLU A 293 20.16 0.48 -7.64
N ASP A 294 20.61 -0.52 -8.41
CA ASP A 294 20.82 -1.89 -7.94
C ASP A 294 21.82 -1.97 -6.76
N ILE A 295 22.96 -1.27 -6.89
CA ILE A 295 23.96 -1.17 -5.83
C ILE A 295 23.40 -0.46 -4.60
N ARG A 296 22.57 0.57 -4.79
CA ARG A 296 21.86 1.25 -3.70
C ARG A 296 20.92 0.27 -2.97
N THR A 297 20.14 -0.53 -3.69
CA THR A 297 19.26 -1.56 -3.12
C THR A 297 20.07 -2.60 -2.33
N LEU A 298 21.17 -3.12 -2.90
CA LEU A 298 22.04 -4.06 -2.20
C LEU A 298 22.65 -3.47 -0.92
N LEU A 299 23.11 -2.20 -0.96
CA LEU A 299 23.61 -1.50 0.23
C LEU A 299 22.52 -1.29 1.28
N LEU A 300 21.29 -1.02 0.84
CA LEU A 300 20.14 -0.84 1.72
C LEU A 300 19.79 -2.12 2.49
N SER A 301 20.07 -3.30 1.93
CA SER A 301 19.94 -4.59 2.66
C SER A 301 20.86 -4.69 3.89
N PHE A 302 21.97 -3.96 3.90
CA PHE A 302 22.87 -3.78 5.06
C PHE A 302 22.53 -2.54 5.90
N GLY A 303 21.41 -1.89 5.61
CA GLY A 303 21.00 -0.63 6.21
C GLY A 303 21.90 0.55 5.85
N ILE A 304 22.61 0.49 4.71
CA ILE A 304 23.50 1.55 4.26
C ILE A 304 22.74 2.38 3.23
N THR A 305 22.38 3.60 3.60
CA THR A 305 21.69 4.53 2.68
C THR A 305 22.71 5.34 1.89
N THR A 306 22.35 5.67 0.65
CA THR A 306 23.23 6.36 -0.29
C THR A 306 22.49 7.51 -0.98
N GLN A 307 23.24 8.41 -1.59
CA GLN A 307 22.70 9.47 -2.43
C GLN A 307 23.11 9.23 -3.88
N LEU A 308 22.14 9.26 -4.80
CA LEU A 308 22.41 9.14 -6.24
C LEU A 308 22.23 10.50 -6.91
N GLN A 309 23.27 10.96 -7.61
CA GLN A 309 23.28 12.30 -8.25
C GLN A 309 23.72 12.20 -9.71
N PRO A 310 23.03 12.87 -10.65
CA PRO A 310 23.49 12.98 -12.03
C PRO A 310 24.73 13.89 -12.12
N ARG A 311 25.57 13.68 -13.14
CA ARG A 311 26.75 14.51 -13.47
C ARG A 311 26.64 15.08 -14.89
N ASN A 312 27.30 16.22 -15.11
CA ASN A 312 27.27 16.95 -16.38
C ASN A 312 27.75 16.17 -17.62
N ASN A 313 28.50 15.09 -17.42
CA ASN A 313 29.00 14.23 -18.50
C ASN A 313 28.04 13.07 -18.85
N GLY A 314 26.81 13.08 -18.31
CA GLY A 314 25.82 12.01 -18.51
C GLY A 314 26.02 10.77 -17.63
N SER A 315 27.05 10.74 -16.77
CA SER A 315 27.23 9.69 -15.76
C SER A 315 26.48 10.02 -14.48
N TYR A 316 26.28 9.02 -13.63
CA TYR A 316 25.68 9.13 -12.32
C TYR A 316 26.74 8.87 -11.25
N ARG A 317 26.53 9.42 -10.05
CA ARG A 317 27.39 9.23 -8.89
C ARG A 317 26.58 8.79 -7.68
N LEU A 318 26.95 7.65 -7.12
CA LEU A 318 26.46 7.16 -5.85
C LEU A 318 27.44 7.57 -4.74
N ARG A 319 26.93 8.21 -3.68
CA ARG A 319 27.72 8.71 -2.55
C ARG A 319 27.27 8.05 -1.25
N ILE A 320 28.23 7.56 -0.47
CA ILE A 320 28.06 7.05 0.89
C ILE A 320 28.82 8.00 1.82
N SER A 321 28.13 8.70 2.71
CA SER A 321 28.76 9.73 3.56
C SER A 321 28.27 9.68 5.01
N GLY A 322 28.99 10.38 5.90
CA GLY A 322 28.58 10.56 7.30
C GLY A 322 28.53 9.25 8.09
N GLU A 323 27.40 8.96 8.73
CA GLU A 323 27.22 7.72 9.50
C GLU A 323 27.19 6.47 8.61
N GLN A 324 26.67 6.60 7.38
CA GLN A 324 26.59 5.51 6.41
C GLN A 324 27.97 5.06 5.95
N PHE A 325 28.92 5.99 5.85
CA PHE A 325 30.33 5.68 5.61
C PHE A 325 30.89 4.77 6.70
N GLY A 326 30.68 5.12 7.97
CA GLY A 326 31.11 4.29 9.10
C GLY A 326 30.49 2.89 9.06
N ARG A 327 29.18 2.82 8.79
CA ARG A 327 28.44 1.56 8.66
C ARG A 327 28.96 0.71 7.49
N TYR A 328 29.32 1.32 6.36
CA TYR A 328 29.96 0.61 5.25
C TYR A 328 31.30 0.02 5.66
N VAL A 329 32.17 0.81 6.29
CA VAL A 329 33.53 0.38 6.69
C VAL A 329 33.48 -0.77 7.70
N SER A 330 32.52 -0.76 8.64
CA SER A 330 32.36 -1.81 9.64
C SER A 330 31.68 -3.07 9.09
N THR A 331 30.70 -2.90 8.19
CA THR A 331 29.81 -4.00 7.77
C THR A 331 30.27 -4.65 6.48
N VAL A 332 30.64 -3.88 5.46
CA VAL A 332 31.08 -4.37 4.14
C VAL A 332 32.62 -4.38 4.06
N GLY A 333 33.23 -3.22 4.29
CA GLY A 333 34.68 -3.01 4.22
C GLY A 333 35.26 -3.08 2.81
N PHE A 334 36.59 -3.02 2.72
CA PHE A 334 37.36 -3.02 1.47
C PHE A 334 38.21 -4.26 1.30
N VAL A 335 38.53 -4.62 0.06
CA VAL A 335 39.42 -5.74 -0.23
C VAL A 335 40.84 -5.43 0.20
N THR A 336 41.31 -4.22 -0.08
CA THR A 336 42.68 -3.82 0.22
C THR A 336 42.81 -3.21 1.61
N ASP A 337 43.86 -3.61 2.34
CA ASP A 337 44.18 -3.03 3.66
C ASP A 337 44.43 -1.52 3.57
N ARG A 338 44.94 -1.04 2.42
CA ARG A 338 45.17 0.38 2.15
C ARG A 338 43.86 1.18 2.21
N LYS A 339 42.83 0.79 1.43
CA LYS A 339 41.52 1.48 1.46
C LYS A 339 40.84 1.30 2.82
N GLN A 340 41.00 0.13 3.45
CA GLN A 340 40.46 -0.12 4.79
C GLN A 340 41.08 0.81 5.85
N GLN A 341 42.40 0.99 5.86
CA GLN A 341 43.10 1.86 6.80
C GLN A 341 42.81 3.34 6.53
N ALA A 342 42.82 3.76 5.26
CA ALA A 342 42.41 5.09 4.83
C ALA A 342 41.02 5.46 5.36
N ALA A 343 40.07 4.51 5.26
CA ALA A 343 38.72 4.71 5.76
C ALA A 343 38.62 4.67 7.30
N ALA A 344 39.39 3.80 7.97
CA ALA A 344 39.38 3.66 9.42
C ALA A 344 40.03 4.87 10.14
N GLY A 345 41.03 5.51 9.55
CA GLY A 345 41.75 6.66 10.12
C GLY A 345 40.89 7.91 10.40
N HIS A 346 39.65 7.93 9.90
CA HIS A 346 38.71 9.06 10.02
C HIS A 346 37.40 8.69 10.72
N ALA A 347 37.39 7.61 11.50
CA ALA A 347 36.22 7.19 12.27
C ALA A 347 35.71 8.26 13.27
N ASP A 348 36.62 9.08 13.82
CA ASP A 348 36.35 10.09 14.84
C ASP A 348 35.98 11.49 14.30
N THR A 349 36.04 11.71 12.98
CA THR A 349 35.69 13.01 12.38
C THR A 349 34.17 13.27 12.49
N PRO A 350 33.66 14.46 12.87
CA PRO A 350 32.22 14.69 13.05
C PRO A 350 31.39 14.37 11.80
N ALA A 351 30.36 13.53 11.93
CA ALA A 351 29.46 13.18 10.84
C ALA A 351 28.33 14.23 10.70
N ASN A 352 27.90 14.50 9.47
CA ASN A 352 26.72 15.31 9.21
C ASN A 352 25.46 14.47 9.51
N THR A 353 24.78 14.73 10.63
CA THR A 353 23.63 13.96 11.13
C THR A 353 22.29 14.31 10.47
N ASN A 354 22.28 15.05 9.36
CA ASN A 354 21.06 15.64 8.80
C ASN A 354 20.32 14.78 7.75
N LEU A 355 20.66 13.48 7.59
CA LEU A 355 20.08 12.61 6.56
C LEU A 355 18.95 11.69 7.06
N ASP A 356 18.98 11.23 8.32
CA ASP A 356 17.94 10.39 8.93
C ASP A 356 17.25 11.20 10.05
N VAL A 357 16.45 12.17 9.61
CA VAL A 357 15.71 13.09 10.46
C VAL A 357 14.22 12.75 10.45
N ILE A 358 13.53 13.04 11.54
CA ILE A 358 12.08 12.84 11.66
C ILE A 358 11.43 14.23 11.60
N PRO A 359 10.70 14.55 10.52
CA PRO A 359 10.12 15.88 10.30
C PRO A 359 8.89 16.15 11.19
N ASN A 360 8.38 17.38 11.14
CA ASN A 360 7.09 17.83 11.71
C ASN A 360 6.73 17.38 13.14
N LEU A 361 7.72 17.25 14.04
CA LEU A 361 7.49 16.89 15.45
C LEU A 361 7.42 18.10 16.41
N GLY A 362 7.58 19.33 15.92
CA GLY A 362 7.81 20.50 16.79
C GLY A 362 6.67 20.81 17.75
N SER A 363 5.43 20.85 17.24
CA SER A 363 4.21 21.06 18.04
C SER A 363 4.02 19.94 19.07
N GLU A 364 4.25 18.71 18.65
CA GLU A 364 4.01 17.51 19.45
C GLU A 364 5.02 17.36 20.59
N LEU A 365 6.31 17.56 20.31
CA LEU A 365 7.35 17.60 21.34
C LEU A 365 7.08 18.67 22.39
N LYS A 366 6.60 19.84 21.96
CA LYS A 366 6.24 20.93 22.86
C LYS A 366 5.04 20.55 23.73
N ARG A 367 3.98 19.99 23.13
CA ARG A 367 2.76 19.55 23.82
C ARG A 367 3.07 18.54 24.92
N ILE A 368 3.82 17.48 24.59
CA ILE A 368 4.18 16.42 25.55
C ILE A 368 5.11 16.97 26.64
N ARG A 369 6.10 17.80 26.29
CA ARG A 369 6.99 18.43 27.29
C ARG A 369 6.21 19.29 28.28
N ASP A 370 5.32 20.14 27.78
CA ASP A 370 4.51 21.05 28.62
C ASP A 370 3.56 20.24 29.52
N ALA A 371 2.98 19.15 29.03
CA ALA A 371 2.13 18.25 29.81
C ALA A 371 2.91 17.50 30.91
N LEU A 372 4.16 17.10 30.65
CA LEU A 372 5.06 16.48 31.65
C LEU A 372 5.68 17.49 32.62
N GLY A 373 5.44 18.79 32.45
CA GLY A 373 6.03 19.85 33.28
C GLY A 373 7.56 19.96 33.16
N LEU A 374 8.14 19.50 32.06
CA LEU A 374 9.59 19.50 31.84
C LEU A 374 10.08 20.84 31.29
N ALA A 375 11.24 21.31 31.75
CA ALA A 375 11.94 22.40 31.08
C ALA A 375 12.67 21.87 29.84
N GLN A 376 12.95 22.74 28.87
CA GLN A 376 13.72 22.38 27.66
C GLN A 376 15.11 21.80 27.96
N ALA A 377 15.67 22.09 29.14
CA ALA A 377 16.97 21.56 29.57
C ALA A 377 16.88 20.10 30.06
N ASP A 378 15.69 19.63 30.41
CA ASP A 378 15.45 18.30 30.99
C ASP A 378 15.24 17.22 29.90
N CYS A 379 15.19 17.61 28.63
CA CYS A 379 14.94 16.71 27.50
C CYS A 379 16.20 15.98 26.97
N ASN A 380 17.20 15.73 27.83
CA ASN A 380 18.46 15.02 27.52
C ASN A 380 19.23 15.55 26.28
N LEU A 381 19.03 16.82 25.93
CA LEU A 381 19.69 17.50 24.83
C LEU A 381 20.10 18.92 25.24
N PRO A 382 21.10 19.52 24.57
CA PRO A 382 21.39 20.93 24.77
C PRO A 382 20.13 21.77 24.50
N ARG A 383 19.79 22.67 25.44
CA ARG A 383 18.58 23.51 25.36
C ARG A 383 18.43 24.22 24.02
N SER A 384 19.53 24.74 23.46
CA SER A 384 19.53 25.41 22.15
C SER A 384 19.07 24.47 21.03
N THR A 385 19.52 23.21 21.05
CA THR A 385 19.16 22.20 20.06
C THR A 385 17.69 21.84 20.17
N TYR A 386 17.21 21.56 21.38
CA TYR A 386 15.81 21.20 21.63
C TYR A 386 14.84 22.35 21.24
N GLN A 387 15.21 23.59 21.55
CA GLN A 387 14.45 24.78 21.17
C GLN A 387 14.28 24.93 19.65
N HIS A 388 15.27 24.51 18.85
CA HIS A 388 15.13 24.53 17.40
C HIS A 388 14.11 23.51 16.88
N TYR A 389 13.94 22.38 17.58
CA TYR A 389 12.95 21.36 17.25
C TYR A 389 11.53 21.86 17.51
N GLU A 390 11.25 22.42 18.70
CA GLU A 390 9.92 22.98 19.03
C GLU A 390 9.51 24.12 18.09
N ARG A 391 10.48 24.87 17.56
CA ARG A 391 10.25 25.96 16.61
C ARG A 391 10.14 25.52 15.16
N GLY A 392 10.26 24.22 14.87
CA GLY A 392 10.25 23.69 13.50
C GLY A 392 11.44 24.12 12.64
N ARG A 393 12.48 24.74 13.23
CA ARG A 393 13.67 25.21 12.48
C ARG A 393 14.64 24.09 12.15
N ARG A 394 14.55 22.97 12.86
CA ARG A 394 15.38 21.79 12.66
C ARG A 394 14.55 20.55 12.99
N ASN A 395 14.81 19.46 12.26
CA ASN A 395 14.21 18.17 12.54
C ASN A 395 15.16 17.34 13.43
N PRO A 396 14.66 16.63 14.45
CA PRO A 396 15.48 15.74 15.27
C PRO A 396 15.99 14.55 14.44
N SER A 397 17.25 14.17 14.65
CA SER A 397 17.71 12.84 14.23
C SER A 397 17.10 11.78 15.14
N ARG A 398 17.01 10.52 14.69
CA ARG A 398 16.51 9.40 15.52
C ARG A 398 17.19 9.31 16.88
N LYS A 399 18.52 9.41 16.90
CA LYS A 399 19.31 9.40 18.14
C LYS A 399 18.96 10.57 19.06
N SER A 400 18.65 11.73 18.49
CA SER A 400 18.20 12.88 19.27
C SER A 400 16.78 12.68 19.78
N LEU A 401 15.86 12.17 18.94
CA LEU A 401 14.49 11.88 19.34
C LEU A 401 14.43 10.81 20.42
N SER A 402 15.16 9.70 20.26
CA SER A 402 15.27 8.62 21.24
C SER A 402 15.69 9.15 22.63
N ARG A 403 16.68 10.05 22.70
CA ARG A 403 17.07 10.70 23.97
C ARG A 403 15.96 11.55 24.59
N VAL A 404 15.19 12.25 23.75
CA VAL A 404 14.04 13.06 24.19
C VAL A 404 12.92 12.14 24.71
N VAL A 405 12.62 11.07 23.99
CA VAL A 405 11.63 10.05 24.37
C VAL A 405 12.04 9.37 25.68
N ASP A 406 13.31 9.01 25.86
CA ASP A 406 13.83 8.47 27.11
C ASP A 406 13.61 9.44 28.29
N ALA A 407 13.77 10.75 28.06
CA ALA A 407 13.48 11.77 29.07
C ALA A 407 11.98 11.84 29.39
N PHE A 408 11.12 11.77 28.36
CA PHE A 408 9.67 11.78 28.51
C PHE A 408 9.16 10.54 29.25
N GLU A 409 9.60 9.34 28.87
CA GLU A 409 9.27 8.09 29.56
C GLU A 409 9.73 8.11 31.02
N SER A 410 10.92 8.64 31.29
CA SER A 410 11.43 8.75 32.66
C SER A 410 10.59 9.71 33.52
N ALA A 411 10.17 10.84 32.94
CA ALA A 411 9.32 11.81 33.62
C ALA A 411 7.90 11.28 33.85
N LEU A 412 7.32 10.59 32.86
CA LEU A 412 6.02 9.93 32.99
C LEU A 412 6.06 8.90 34.13
N LYS A 413 7.07 8.01 34.14
CA LYS A 413 7.27 7.03 35.22
C LYS A 413 7.40 7.69 36.59
N ALA A 414 8.11 8.81 36.70
CA ALA A 414 8.26 9.55 37.95
C ALA A 414 6.92 10.15 38.44
N GLN A 415 6.09 10.68 37.54
CA GLN A 415 4.76 11.19 37.88
C GLN A 415 3.82 10.05 38.31
N THR A 416 3.80 8.93 37.59
CA THR A 416 2.96 7.76 37.92
C THR A 416 3.36 7.13 39.25
N ALA A 417 4.66 7.11 39.59
CA ALA A 417 5.16 6.61 40.88
C ALA A 417 4.82 7.54 42.07
N THR A 418 4.64 8.85 41.82
CA THR A 418 4.31 9.84 42.86
C THR A 418 2.79 9.97 43.07
N ALA A 419 1.98 9.59 42.08
CA ALA A 419 0.53 9.73 42.04
C ALA A 419 -0.24 8.52 42.59
N GLN A 420 0.23 7.89 43.69
CA GLN A 420 -0.57 6.89 44.42
C GLN A 420 -1.67 7.48 45.30
N ASP A 421 -1.73 8.80 45.48
CA ASP A 421 -2.85 9.51 46.09
C ASP A 421 -3.17 10.76 45.25
N THR A 422 -4.43 10.89 44.83
CA THR A 422 -5.06 12.03 44.13
C THR A 422 -4.67 12.29 42.65
N ILE A 423 -5.39 11.64 41.73
CA ILE A 423 -6.41 12.21 40.81
C ILE A 423 -6.73 11.14 39.75
N ALA A 424 -7.82 10.41 39.96
CA ALA A 424 -8.55 9.72 38.91
C ALA A 424 -9.65 10.68 38.45
N ALA A 425 -9.42 11.48 37.41
CA ALA A 425 -10.48 12.34 36.85
C ALA A 425 -10.32 12.78 35.38
N ASP A 426 -9.13 12.78 34.78
CA ASP A 426 -8.99 13.14 33.36
C ASP A 426 -8.12 12.09 32.65
N GLY A 427 -8.61 11.55 31.54
CA GLY A 427 -7.91 10.58 30.68
C GLY A 427 -6.70 11.15 29.93
N GLY A 428 -5.94 12.05 30.57
CA GLY A 428 -4.76 12.70 30.02
C GLY A 428 -3.47 11.87 30.14
N VAL A 429 -3.38 10.96 31.12
CA VAL A 429 -2.19 10.10 31.30
C VAL A 429 -2.12 9.02 30.23
N ASP A 430 -3.23 8.33 29.96
CA ASP A 430 -3.32 7.29 28.93
C ASP A 430 -3.05 7.85 27.51
N THR A 431 -3.53 9.06 27.22
CA THR A 431 -3.23 9.74 25.94
C THR A 431 -1.74 10.07 25.84
N LEU A 432 -1.11 10.52 26.93
CA LEU A 432 0.30 10.89 26.92
C LEU A 432 1.21 9.68 26.76
N GLU A 433 0.86 8.55 27.37
CA GLU A 433 1.57 7.29 27.23
C GLU A 433 1.51 6.80 25.78
N SER A 434 0.34 6.87 25.14
CA SER A 434 0.16 6.57 23.71
C SER A 434 0.98 7.50 22.81
N ASP A 435 0.99 8.81 23.10
CA ASP A 435 1.74 9.81 22.32
C ASP A 435 3.26 9.56 22.41
N ILE A 436 3.77 9.25 23.61
CA ILE A 436 5.17 8.91 23.84
C ILE A 436 5.53 7.59 23.15
N ALA A 437 4.64 6.59 23.20
CA ALA A 437 4.82 5.33 22.49
C ALA A 437 4.88 5.52 20.97
N ALA A 438 4.04 6.38 20.39
CA ALA A 438 4.09 6.73 18.96
C ALA A 438 5.42 7.41 18.58
N LEU A 439 5.94 8.31 19.43
CA LEU A 439 7.28 8.90 19.22
C LEU A 439 8.40 7.85 19.33
N ARG A 440 8.27 6.87 20.23
CA ARG A 440 9.21 5.74 20.34
C ARG A 440 9.19 4.89 19.08
N GLN A 441 8.01 4.53 18.57
CA GLN A 441 7.85 3.80 17.32
C GLN A 441 8.49 4.54 16.15
N LEU A 442 8.30 5.85 16.04
CA LEU A 442 8.98 6.64 15.01
C LEU A 442 10.50 6.65 15.15
N ALA A 443 11.03 6.65 16.38
CA ALA A 443 12.48 6.62 16.61
C ALA A 443 13.10 5.27 16.22
N ASP A 444 12.43 4.16 16.57
CA ASP A 444 12.95 2.81 16.42
C ASP A 444 12.57 2.13 15.10
N GLY A 445 11.51 2.59 14.45
CA GLY A 445 10.92 1.98 13.25
C GLY A 445 11.84 1.87 12.03
N ASP A 446 11.38 1.08 11.07
CA ASP A 446 12.15 0.69 9.87
C ASP A 446 11.99 1.67 8.70
N VAL A 447 11.16 2.69 8.83
CA VAL A 447 10.94 3.72 7.79
C VAL A 447 11.70 5.00 8.13
N ARG A 448 12.48 5.52 7.19
CA ARG A 448 13.08 6.87 7.22
C ARG A 448 12.28 7.83 6.34
N TRP A 449 12.52 9.12 6.55
CA TRP A 449 11.81 10.19 5.87
C TRP A 449 12.73 10.86 4.86
N ASP A 450 12.41 10.74 3.59
CA ASP A 450 13.17 11.37 2.51
C ASP A 450 12.42 12.56 1.94
N LYS A 451 13.13 13.65 1.72
CA LYS A 451 12.52 14.91 1.29
C LYS A 451 12.21 14.85 -0.21
N ILE A 452 10.99 15.20 -0.61
CA ILE A 452 10.64 15.39 -2.02
C ILE A 452 11.44 16.60 -2.55
N GLU A 453 12.24 16.36 -3.58
CA GLU A 453 13.05 17.39 -4.24
C GLU A 453 12.31 17.99 -5.43
N THR A 454 11.71 17.14 -6.28
CA THR A 454 10.91 17.59 -7.42
C THR A 454 9.64 16.78 -7.60
N ILE A 455 8.59 17.44 -8.09
CA ILE A 455 7.35 16.80 -8.56
C ILE A 455 7.12 17.27 -9.99
N GLU A 456 7.23 16.36 -10.95
CA GLU A 456 7.07 16.67 -12.37
C GLU A 456 5.82 16.01 -12.91
N ALA A 457 4.95 16.80 -13.53
CA ALA A 457 3.80 16.28 -14.23
C ALA A 457 4.29 15.72 -15.58
N VAL A 458 4.05 14.43 -15.85
CA VAL A 458 4.55 13.69 -17.02
C VAL A 458 3.43 12.97 -17.76
N GLU A 459 3.56 12.84 -19.09
CA GLU A 459 2.72 11.96 -19.88
C GLU A 459 3.11 10.48 -19.64
N PRO A 460 2.15 9.55 -19.60
CA PRO A 460 2.47 8.13 -19.47
C PRO A 460 3.35 7.65 -20.61
N THR A 461 4.39 6.88 -20.29
CA THR A 461 5.28 6.27 -21.28
C THR A 461 4.67 5.04 -21.95
N ALA A 462 3.59 4.50 -21.38
CA ALA A 462 2.90 3.30 -21.83
C ALA A 462 1.39 3.45 -21.66
N ASP A 463 0.63 2.65 -22.42
CA ASP A 463 -0.85 2.66 -22.38
C ASP A 463 -1.43 2.07 -21.09
N TRP A 464 -0.60 1.40 -20.29
CA TRP A 464 -1.01 0.66 -19.10
C TRP A 464 -0.26 1.10 -17.85
N VAL A 465 -0.99 1.15 -16.74
CA VAL A 465 -0.51 1.32 -15.37
C VAL A 465 -0.88 0.10 -14.54
N TYR A 466 -0.14 -0.13 -13.46
CA TYR A 466 -0.20 -1.37 -12.71
C TYR A 466 -0.35 -1.10 -11.21
N ASP A 467 -0.98 -2.02 -10.48
CA ASP A 467 -1.05 -1.98 -9.02
C ASP A 467 -1.07 -3.38 -8.40
N LEU A 468 -0.72 -3.47 -7.12
CA LEU A 468 -0.74 -4.68 -6.32
C LEU A 468 -1.67 -4.50 -5.12
N GLU A 469 -2.58 -5.45 -4.93
CA GLU A 469 -3.41 -5.51 -3.73
C GLU A 469 -2.70 -6.38 -2.69
N VAL A 470 -2.39 -5.79 -1.52
CA VAL A 470 -1.65 -6.47 -0.45
C VAL A 470 -2.55 -6.71 0.75
N ALA A 471 -2.58 -7.95 1.25
CA ALA A 471 -3.46 -8.32 2.34
C ALA A 471 -3.10 -7.60 3.66
N GLY A 472 -4.12 -6.99 4.28
CA GLY A 472 -4.08 -6.44 5.63
C GLY A 472 -3.47 -5.04 5.73
N THR A 473 -2.35 -4.80 5.05
CA THR A 473 -1.60 -3.54 5.11
C THR A 473 -1.90 -2.58 3.97
N HIS A 474 -2.38 -3.10 2.83
CA HIS A 474 -2.71 -2.33 1.63
C HIS A 474 -1.57 -1.38 1.18
N ASN A 475 -0.32 -1.75 1.41
CA ASN A 475 0.83 -0.95 1.04
C ASN A 475 2.02 -1.84 0.66
N TYR A 476 2.92 -1.33 -0.17
CA TYR A 476 4.12 -2.04 -0.62
C TYR A 476 5.24 -1.06 -1.00
N LEU A 477 6.43 -1.61 -1.21
CA LEU A 477 7.61 -0.84 -1.60
C LEU A 477 7.73 -0.72 -3.13
N THR A 478 7.73 0.51 -3.63
CA THR A 478 7.93 0.88 -5.05
C THR A 478 9.16 1.76 -5.20
N ASN A 479 10.17 1.35 -5.98
CA ASN A 479 11.44 2.10 -6.14
C ASN A 479 12.04 2.61 -4.81
N ASN A 480 11.93 1.81 -3.74
CA ASN A 480 12.29 2.15 -2.36
C ASN A 480 11.45 3.29 -1.72
N ILE A 481 10.19 3.46 -2.09
CA ILE A 481 9.20 4.36 -1.47
C ILE A 481 8.00 3.53 -0.99
N VAL A 482 7.40 3.88 0.15
CA VAL A 482 6.20 3.20 0.67
C VAL A 482 4.93 3.81 0.07
N SER A 483 4.22 3.03 -0.75
CA SER A 483 2.94 3.39 -1.41
C SER A 483 1.74 2.80 -0.67
N HIS A 484 0.63 3.54 -0.50
CA HIS A 484 -0.58 3.09 0.23
C HIS A 484 -1.81 2.94 -0.69
N ASN A 485 -2.75 2.06 -0.33
CA ASN A 485 -4.04 1.90 -0.99
C ASN A 485 -5.20 2.13 0.02
N SER A 486 -5.96 3.24 -0.15
CA SER A 486 -7.25 3.64 0.54
C SER A 486 -7.20 4.87 1.47
N GLN A 487 -8.28 5.69 1.49
CA GLN A 487 -8.31 7.03 2.11
C GLN A 487 -9.57 7.35 2.98
N MET A 488 -10.78 6.94 2.60
CA MET A 488 -12.02 7.43 3.25
C MET A 488 -12.25 6.87 4.67
N LEU A 489 -11.96 5.58 4.89
CA LEU A 489 -12.04 4.97 6.22
C LEU A 489 -11.01 5.55 7.19
N SER A 490 -9.81 5.85 6.70
CA SER A 490 -8.72 6.49 7.47
C SER A 490 -9.08 7.90 7.92
N TYR A 491 -9.84 8.67 7.12
CA TYR A 491 -10.29 10.00 7.52
C TYR A 491 -11.29 9.94 8.69
N ILE A 492 -12.18 8.95 8.70
CA ILE A 492 -13.17 8.76 9.77
C ILE A 492 -12.50 8.31 11.07
N GLU A 493 -11.43 7.52 10.99
CA GLU A 493 -10.58 7.18 12.14
C GLU A 493 -10.02 8.45 12.81
N ASN A 494 -9.60 9.43 12.02
CA ASN A 494 -9.09 10.69 12.55
C ASN A 494 -10.19 11.56 13.19
N ILE A 495 -11.43 11.53 12.73
CA ILE A 495 -12.50 12.37 13.31
C ILE A 495 -13.14 11.72 14.54
N ALA A 496 -13.22 10.39 14.57
CA ALA A 496 -13.93 9.67 15.61
C ALA A 496 -13.22 9.78 16.99
N PRO A 497 -13.95 10.08 18.09
CA PRO A 497 -13.35 10.13 19.43
C PRO A 497 -12.81 8.79 19.94
N ARG A 498 -13.28 7.69 19.35
CA ARG A 498 -12.83 6.32 19.63
C ARG A 498 -13.13 5.49 18.38
N SER A 499 -12.10 5.03 17.71
CA SER A 499 -12.19 4.17 16.53
C SER A 499 -11.18 3.04 16.59
N VAL A 500 -11.54 1.92 15.99
CA VAL A 500 -10.62 0.80 15.73
C VAL A 500 -10.80 0.43 14.28
N TYR A 501 -9.69 0.41 13.53
CA TYR A 501 -9.66 -0.02 12.15
C TYR A 501 -9.20 -1.47 12.05
N THR A 502 -9.83 -2.26 11.18
CA THR A 502 -9.42 -3.63 10.87
C THR A 502 -9.77 -3.98 9.42
N SER A 503 -9.06 -4.93 8.84
CA SER A 503 -9.34 -5.46 7.49
C SER A 503 -10.07 -6.80 7.61
N GLY A 504 -11.10 -7.01 6.81
CA GLY A 504 -11.90 -8.24 6.78
C GLY A 504 -11.06 -9.48 6.47
N LYS A 505 -10.01 -9.36 5.65
CA LYS A 505 -9.12 -10.49 5.37
C LYS A 505 -8.06 -10.73 6.46
N GLY A 506 -7.64 -9.68 7.15
CA GLY A 506 -6.61 -9.73 8.19
C GLY A 506 -7.13 -10.11 9.58
N SER A 507 -8.45 -10.06 9.78
CA SER A 507 -9.07 -10.21 11.10
C SER A 507 -9.75 -11.57 11.26
N SER A 508 -9.15 -12.43 12.07
CA SER A 508 -9.81 -13.67 12.49
C SER A 508 -10.93 -13.40 13.50
N SER A 509 -11.79 -14.39 13.75
CA SER A 509 -12.84 -14.35 14.76
C SER A 509 -12.28 -13.94 16.12
N ALA A 510 -11.09 -14.43 16.47
CA ALA A 510 -10.38 -14.07 17.69
C ALA A 510 -9.94 -12.59 17.69
N GLY A 511 -9.43 -12.09 16.55
CA GLY A 511 -9.04 -10.70 16.36
C GLY A 511 -10.21 -9.70 16.30
N LEU A 512 -11.39 -10.13 15.85
CA LEU A 512 -12.62 -9.33 15.88
C LEU A 512 -13.24 -9.30 17.28
N THR A 513 -13.23 -10.43 17.97
CA THR A 513 -14.00 -10.64 19.21
C THR A 513 -13.14 -10.57 20.46
N ALA A 514 -12.65 -11.69 20.95
CA ALA A 514 -11.65 -11.78 22.00
C ALA A 514 -11.05 -13.19 22.02
N ALA A 515 -9.82 -13.29 22.51
CA ALA A 515 -9.04 -14.52 22.59
C ALA A 515 -8.69 -14.83 24.05
N ALA A 516 -8.64 -16.12 24.40
CA ALA A 516 -8.04 -16.55 25.66
C ALA A 516 -6.55 -16.82 25.41
N VAL A 517 -5.68 -16.04 26.05
CA VAL A 517 -4.22 -16.15 25.94
C VAL A 517 -3.67 -16.59 27.29
N GLN A 518 -2.58 -17.35 27.27
CA GLN A 518 -1.93 -17.80 28.49
C GLN A 518 -0.99 -16.70 28.99
N ASP A 519 -1.09 -16.33 30.28
CA ASP A 519 -0.20 -15.33 30.88
C ASP A 519 1.15 -15.97 31.25
N ASP A 520 2.24 -15.40 30.72
CA ASP A 520 3.61 -15.86 30.95
C ASP A 520 4.26 -15.21 32.20
N PHE A 521 3.60 -14.25 32.85
CA PHE A 521 4.15 -13.50 33.99
C PHE A 521 3.69 -14.00 35.37
N GLY A 522 2.70 -14.90 35.44
CA GLY A 522 2.21 -15.49 36.68
C GLY A 522 2.88 -16.81 37.05
N ASP A 523 3.08 -17.06 38.35
CA ASP A 523 3.63 -18.32 38.91
C ASP A 523 2.66 -19.53 38.77
N GLY A 524 1.70 -19.45 37.85
CA GLY A 524 0.70 -20.46 37.54
C GLY A 524 0.09 -20.20 36.16
N GLN A 525 -0.28 -21.27 35.44
CA GLN A 525 -0.91 -21.26 34.12
C GLN A 525 -2.32 -20.63 34.17
N GLN A 526 -2.41 -19.32 34.40
CA GLN A 526 -3.68 -18.59 34.37
C GLN A 526 -3.95 -18.08 32.95
N TRP A 527 -5.17 -18.32 32.49
CA TRP A 527 -5.66 -17.83 31.22
C TRP A 527 -6.23 -16.42 31.40
N THR A 528 -5.91 -15.51 30.49
CA THR A 528 -6.41 -14.13 30.43
C THR A 528 -7.17 -13.90 29.12
N LEU A 529 -8.09 -12.95 29.11
CA LEU A 529 -8.85 -12.58 27.91
C LEU A 529 -8.22 -11.34 27.26
N GLU A 530 -7.86 -11.44 25.99
CA GLU A 530 -7.48 -10.32 25.14
C GLU A 530 -8.67 -9.86 24.30
N ALA A 531 -8.96 -8.56 24.33
CA ALA A 531 -10.06 -7.95 23.58
C ALA A 531 -9.69 -7.75 22.10
N GLY A 532 -10.57 -8.18 21.21
CA GLY A 532 -10.48 -7.93 19.77
C GLY A 532 -11.12 -6.60 19.36
N ALA A 533 -11.06 -6.31 18.06
CA ALA A 533 -11.40 -5.00 17.48
C ALA A 533 -12.79 -4.46 17.87
N LEU A 534 -13.82 -5.31 17.88
CA LEU A 534 -15.19 -4.88 18.22
C LEU A 534 -15.37 -4.56 19.70
N VAL A 535 -14.64 -5.27 20.58
CA VAL A 535 -14.67 -5.04 22.02
C VAL A 535 -13.85 -3.79 22.37
N LEU A 536 -12.69 -3.61 21.73
CA LEU A 536 -11.87 -2.41 21.87
C LEU A 536 -12.60 -1.15 21.40
N ALA A 537 -13.49 -1.29 20.41
CA ALA A 537 -14.32 -0.21 19.88
C ALA A 537 -15.62 0.06 20.67
N ASP A 538 -15.84 -0.50 21.87
CA ASP A 538 -17.10 -0.29 22.63
C ASP A 538 -17.45 1.22 22.78
N LYS A 539 -18.67 1.58 22.38
CA LYS A 539 -19.21 2.97 22.26
C LYS A 539 -18.49 3.88 21.24
N GLY A 540 -17.58 3.33 20.46
CA GLY A 540 -16.85 3.99 19.37
C GLY A 540 -17.30 3.49 17.99
N ILE A 541 -16.42 3.64 17.01
CA ILE A 541 -16.59 3.15 15.64
C ILE A 541 -15.64 1.98 15.40
N ALA A 542 -16.14 0.86 14.90
CA ALA A 542 -15.31 -0.19 14.32
C ALA A 542 -15.35 -0.02 12.80
N ALA A 543 -14.22 0.35 12.20
CA ALA A 543 -14.08 0.45 10.75
C ALA A 543 -13.52 -0.87 10.21
N VAL A 544 -14.27 -1.52 9.31
CA VAL A 544 -13.89 -2.81 8.71
C VAL A 544 -13.83 -2.64 7.20
N ASP A 545 -12.63 -2.72 6.63
CA ASP A 545 -12.44 -2.72 5.17
C ASP A 545 -12.59 -4.14 4.60
N GLU A 546 -12.87 -4.27 3.30
CA GLU A 546 -13.01 -5.55 2.58
C GLU A 546 -13.93 -6.57 3.26
N LEU A 547 -15.10 -6.11 3.71
CA LEU A 547 -16.05 -6.94 4.46
C LEU A 547 -16.52 -8.16 3.64
N ASP A 548 -16.56 -8.04 2.31
CA ASP A 548 -16.87 -9.12 1.37
C ASP A 548 -15.83 -10.25 1.37
N LYS A 549 -14.60 -10.00 1.84
CA LYS A 549 -13.49 -10.97 1.85
C LYS A 549 -13.32 -11.74 3.17
N MET A 550 -14.20 -11.52 4.15
CA MET A 550 -14.16 -12.25 5.42
C MET A 550 -14.53 -13.73 5.26
N ALA A 551 -13.86 -14.60 6.03
CA ALA A 551 -14.26 -16.01 6.12
C ALA A 551 -15.66 -16.14 6.74
N SER A 552 -16.36 -17.24 6.44
CA SER A 552 -17.71 -17.51 6.97
C SER A 552 -17.74 -17.57 8.51
N ASP A 553 -16.70 -18.13 9.12
CA ASP A 553 -16.61 -18.26 10.58
C ASP A 553 -16.43 -16.90 11.25
N ASP A 554 -15.64 -16.00 10.65
CA ASP A 554 -15.40 -14.65 11.13
C ASP A 554 -16.65 -13.76 10.97
N ARG A 555 -17.40 -13.96 9.88
CA ARG A 555 -18.74 -13.38 9.68
C ARG A 555 -19.73 -13.82 10.76
N SER A 556 -19.66 -15.07 11.22
CA SER A 556 -20.50 -15.58 12.31
C SER A 556 -20.27 -14.82 13.62
N ALA A 557 -19.02 -14.53 13.94
CA ALA A 557 -18.67 -13.78 15.14
C ALA A 557 -19.18 -12.32 15.10
N MET A 558 -19.20 -11.71 13.90
CA MET A 558 -19.81 -10.40 13.68
C MET A 558 -21.32 -10.40 13.88
N HIS A 559 -22.02 -11.49 13.54
CA HIS A 559 -23.47 -11.57 13.72
C HIS A 559 -23.89 -11.40 15.19
N GLU A 560 -23.17 -12.05 16.11
CA GLU A 560 -23.45 -11.93 17.55
C GLU A 560 -23.22 -10.49 18.03
N ALA A 561 -22.09 -9.90 17.66
CA ALA A 561 -21.74 -8.53 18.05
C ALA A 561 -22.72 -7.48 17.49
N LEU A 562 -23.15 -7.62 16.22
CA LEU A 562 -24.07 -6.70 15.56
C LEU A 562 -25.53 -6.86 16.00
N GLU A 563 -25.92 -8.05 16.47
CA GLU A 563 -27.27 -8.34 16.91
C GLU A 563 -27.47 -8.04 18.39
N GLN A 564 -26.56 -8.56 19.22
CA GLN A 564 -26.71 -8.52 20.68
C GLN A 564 -25.88 -7.40 21.33
N GLN A 565 -24.97 -6.75 20.58
CA GLN A 565 -24.02 -5.74 21.11
C GLN A 565 -23.13 -6.27 22.25
N GLN A 566 -22.93 -7.58 22.27
CA GLN A 566 -22.11 -8.30 23.23
C GLN A 566 -21.55 -9.54 22.55
N ILE A 567 -20.46 -10.07 23.11
CA ILE A 567 -19.79 -11.27 22.63
C ILE A 567 -19.57 -12.22 23.80
N SER A 568 -20.11 -13.42 23.69
CA SER A 568 -19.98 -14.47 24.68
C SER A 568 -18.78 -15.38 24.36
N ILE A 569 -17.89 -15.56 25.34
CA ILE A 569 -16.71 -16.41 25.20
C ILE A 569 -16.74 -17.47 26.29
N SER A 570 -16.68 -18.72 25.84
CA SER A 570 -16.51 -19.90 26.67
C SER A 570 -15.28 -20.68 26.21
N LYS A 571 -14.09 -20.25 26.62
CA LYS A 571 -12.80 -20.85 26.22
C LYS A 571 -11.85 -20.96 27.41
N ALA A 572 -11.05 -22.01 27.45
CA ALA A 572 -10.02 -22.26 28.48
C ALA A 572 -10.52 -22.15 29.94
N GLY A 573 -11.78 -22.56 30.19
CA GLY A 573 -12.40 -22.46 31.51
C GLY A 573 -12.92 -21.08 31.90
N ILE A 574 -12.73 -20.07 31.05
CA ILE A 574 -13.29 -18.72 31.22
C ILE A 574 -14.62 -18.66 30.49
N ASN A 575 -15.68 -18.33 31.24
CA ASN A 575 -16.99 -18.01 30.68
C ASN A 575 -17.29 -16.53 30.98
N ALA A 576 -17.19 -15.68 29.96
CA ALA A 576 -17.35 -14.24 30.10
C ALA A 576 -18.14 -13.66 28.92
N THR A 577 -18.88 -12.58 29.20
CA THR A 577 -19.58 -11.81 28.17
C THR A 577 -18.97 -10.42 28.11
N LEU A 578 -18.37 -10.08 26.96
CA LEU A 578 -17.77 -8.79 26.69
C LEU A 578 -18.76 -7.89 25.96
N LYS A 579 -18.75 -6.60 26.27
CA LYS A 579 -19.63 -5.62 25.62
C LYS A 579 -18.96 -5.13 24.34
N SER A 580 -19.73 -5.03 23.26
CA SER A 580 -19.28 -4.57 21.94
C SER A 580 -20.31 -3.61 21.35
N ARG A 581 -20.68 -2.56 22.10
CA ARG A 581 -21.67 -1.56 21.66
C ARG A 581 -21.03 -0.54 20.71
N CYS A 582 -20.30 -1.02 19.72
CA CYS A 582 -19.64 -0.23 18.71
C CYS A 582 -20.57 -0.01 17.51
N SER A 583 -20.43 1.13 16.84
CA SER A 583 -21.03 1.34 15.52
C SER A 583 -20.11 0.75 14.46
N LEU A 584 -20.60 -0.19 13.66
CA LEU A 584 -19.84 -0.77 12.56
C LEU A 584 -19.92 0.13 11.31
N LEU A 585 -18.76 0.48 10.77
CA LEU A 585 -18.59 1.07 9.45
C LEU A 585 -17.85 0.06 8.57
N GLY A 586 -18.56 -0.57 7.64
CA GLY A 586 -17.97 -1.50 6.69
C GLY A 586 -17.66 -0.81 5.36
N ALA A 587 -16.56 -1.14 4.72
CA ALA A 587 -16.40 -1.00 3.28
C ALA A 587 -16.39 -2.38 2.62
N ALA A 588 -17.03 -2.50 1.48
CA ALA A 588 -17.07 -3.71 0.68
C ALA A 588 -16.96 -3.38 -0.80
N ASN A 589 -16.50 -4.34 -1.59
CA ASN A 589 -16.41 -4.20 -3.04
C ASN A 589 -17.53 -5.00 -3.73
N PRO A 590 -18.01 -4.57 -4.92
CA PRO A 590 -18.90 -5.38 -5.74
C PRO A 590 -18.19 -6.66 -6.22
N LYS A 591 -18.97 -7.73 -6.50
CA LYS A 591 -18.49 -9.07 -6.87
C LYS A 591 -17.43 -9.05 -7.99
N TYR A 592 -17.64 -8.19 -8.98
CA TYR A 592 -16.78 -8.07 -10.17
C TYR A 592 -15.83 -6.87 -10.12
N GLY A 593 -15.75 -6.16 -8.99
CA GLY A 593 -14.90 -4.99 -8.82
C GLY A 593 -15.48 -3.71 -9.41
N ARG A 594 -16.52 -3.74 -10.23
CA ARG A 594 -17.35 -2.55 -10.53
C ARG A 594 -18.82 -2.90 -10.48
N PHE A 595 -19.66 -1.87 -10.32
CA PHE A 595 -21.10 -2.04 -10.51
C PHE A 595 -21.44 -2.17 -12.00
N ASP A 596 -21.99 -3.30 -12.39
CA ASP A 596 -22.65 -3.48 -13.68
C ASP A 596 -23.94 -2.66 -13.70
N GLN A 597 -24.10 -1.83 -14.73
CA GLN A 597 -25.29 -1.02 -14.96
C GLN A 597 -26.43 -1.83 -15.56
N TYR A 598 -26.33 -3.13 -15.78
CA TYR A 598 -27.40 -3.97 -16.32
C TYR A 598 -27.86 -5.06 -15.34
N GLU A 599 -27.26 -5.12 -14.15
CA GLU A 599 -27.62 -6.05 -13.08
C GLU A 599 -28.05 -5.27 -11.82
N PRO A 600 -29.01 -5.75 -11.01
CA PRO A 600 -29.38 -5.09 -9.76
C PRO A 600 -28.22 -5.05 -8.76
N ILE A 601 -27.99 -3.89 -8.14
CA ILE A 601 -26.92 -3.67 -7.14
C ILE A 601 -26.96 -4.71 -6.00
N GLY A 602 -28.16 -5.11 -5.56
CA GLY A 602 -28.32 -6.09 -4.49
C GLY A 602 -27.69 -7.46 -4.79
N GLU A 603 -27.74 -7.91 -6.05
CA GLU A 603 -27.17 -9.20 -6.48
C GLU A 603 -25.65 -9.12 -6.67
N GLN A 604 -25.14 -7.91 -6.94
CA GLN A 604 -23.72 -7.66 -7.15
C GLN A 604 -22.89 -7.58 -5.85
N ILE A 605 -23.53 -7.69 -4.68
CA ILE A 605 -22.85 -7.64 -3.38
C ILE A 605 -22.59 -9.07 -2.90
N ASP A 606 -21.34 -9.40 -2.58
CA ASP A 606 -20.95 -10.73 -2.08
C ASP A 606 -21.17 -10.89 -0.57
N LEU A 607 -22.38 -10.59 -0.08
CA LEU A 607 -22.75 -10.69 1.33
C LEU A 607 -24.06 -11.45 1.51
N GLU A 608 -24.16 -12.22 2.59
CA GLU A 608 -25.39 -12.94 2.91
C GLU A 608 -26.54 -11.96 3.18
N PRO A 609 -27.79 -12.22 2.72
CA PRO A 609 -28.94 -11.35 2.96
C PRO A 609 -29.18 -11.06 4.46
N ALA A 610 -28.80 -12.00 5.32
CA ALA A 610 -28.84 -11.84 6.76
C ALA A 610 -27.84 -10.79 7.29
N LEU A 611 -26.67 -10.60 6.66
CA LEU A 611 -25.73 -9.51 7.00
C LEU A 611 -26.21 -8.17 6.43
N ILE A 612 -26.65 -8.16 5.16
CA ILE A 612 -27.12 -6.96 4.47
C ILE A 612 -28.28 -6.30 5.25
N SER A 613 -29.26 -7.10 5.66
CA SER A 613 -30.41 -6.62 6.45
C SER A 613 -30.04 -6.08 7.84
N ARG A 614 -28.85 -6.40 8.38
CA ARG A 614 -28.36 -5.89 9.66
C ARG A 614 -27.75 -4.49 9.57
N PHE A 615 -27.40 -4.04 8.38
CA PHE A 615 -26.93 -2.69 8.15
C PHE A 615 -28.10 -1.70 8.11
N ASP A 616 -28.03 -0.71 9.00
CA ASP A 616 -29.03 0.36 9.07
C ASP A 616 -29.05 1.16 7.76
N LEU A 617 -27.87 1.52 7.24
CA LEU A 617 -27.64 2.26 6.00
C LEU A 617 -26.60 1.55 5.12
N ILE A 618 -26.88 1.49 3.82
CA ILE A 618 -25.98 0.99 2.78
C ILE A 618 -25.90 2.08 1.71
N PHE A 619 -24.69 2.55 1.41
CA PHE A 619 -24.45 3.53 0.37
C PHE A 619 -23.66 2.87 -0.75
N THR A 620 -24.09 3.10 -1.98
CA THR A 620 -23.27 2.77 -3.15
C THR A 620 -22.54 4.02 -3.63
N VAL A 621 -21.25 3.89 -3.80
CA VAL A 621 -20.38 4.91 -4.39
C VAL A 621 -20.06 4.43 -5.79
N THR A 622 -20.72 5.02 -6.77
CA THR A 622 -20.51 4.71 -8.19
C THR A 622 -19.70 5.83 -8.83
N ASP A 623 -18.66 5.47 -9.58
CA ASP A 623 -17.85 6.42 -10.36
C ASP A 623 -18.56 6.71 -11.70
N LYS A 624 -19.45 7.71 -11.71
CA LYS A 624 -20.17 8.15 -12.91
C LYS A 624 -19.55 9.44 -13.45
N PRO A 625 -18.94 9.43 -14.65
CA PRO A 625 -18.35 10.63 -15.26
C PRO A 625 -19.42 11.72 -15.46
N ASP A 626 -19.18 12.91 -14.90
CA ASP A 626 -20.08 14.07 -14.99
C ASP A 626 -19.25 15.34 -15.19
N PRO A 627 -19.21 15.90 -16.42
CA PRO A 627 -18.35 17.03 -16.75
C PRO A 627 -18.53 18.26 -15.84
N GLU A 628 -19.73 18.50 -15.30
CA GLU A 628 -19.95 19.63 -14.39
C GLU A 628 -19.45 19.34 -12.97
N LYS A 629 -19.66 18.13 -12.46
CA LYS A 629 -19.14 17.74 -11.14
C LYS A 629 -17.64 17.57 -11.16
N ASP A 630 -17.11 16.95 -12.21
CA ASP A 630 -15.68 16.76 -12.43
C ASP A 630 -14.97 18.11 -12.61
N GLY A 631 -15.62 19.05 -13.30
CA GLY A 631 -15.14 20.43 -13.41
C GLY A 631 -15.09 21.14 -12.06
N LYS A 632 -16.14 21.05 -11.23
CA LYS A 632 -16.15 21.63 -9.88
C LYS A 632 -15.13 20.98 -8.94
N LEU A 633 -14.97 19.66 -9.04
CA LEU A 633 -13.97 18.91 -8.28
C LEU A 633 -12.57 19.35 -8.69
N ALA A 634 -12.29 19.44 -9.98
CA ALA A 634 -11.02 19.94 -10.50
C ALA A 634 -10.75 21.37 -10.05
N ASP A 635 -11.74 22.28 -10.17
CA ASP A 635 -11.62 23.67 -9.70
C ASP A 635 -11.35 23.73 -8.18
N HIS A 636 -12.00 22.87 -7.39
CA HIS A 636 -11.79 22.80 -5.95
C HIS A 636 -10.38 22.30 -5.62
N ILE A 637 -9.93 21.20 -6.23
CA ILE A 637 -8.57 20.65 -6.05
C ILE A 637 -7.52 21.69 -6.44
N LEU A 638 -7.68 22.35 -7.59
CA LEU A 638 -6.79 23.39 -8.07
C LEU A 638 -6.74 24.59 -7.11
N LYS A 639 -7.87 24.98 -6.53
CA LYS A 639 -7.92 26.05 -5.51
C LYS A 639 -7.25 25.64 -4.20
N THR A 640 -7.45 24.41 -3.73
CA THR A 640 -6.78 23.86 -2.55
C THR A 640 -5.26 23.87 -2.71
N ASN A 641 -4.79 23.42 -3.87
CA ASN A 641 -3.37 23.45 -4.20
C ASN A 641 -2.85 24.89 -4.31
N TYR A 642 -3.59 25.79 -4.96
CA TYR A 642 -3.22 27.21 -5.05
C TYR A 642 -3.14 27.90 -3.68
N ALA A 643 -4.04 27.59 -2.75
CA ALA A 643 -3.98 28.07 -1.37
C ALA A 643 -2.72 27.59 -0.64
N GLY A 644 -2.38 26.30 -0.80
CA GLY A 644 -1.16 25.70 -0.26
C GLY A 644 0.12 26.29 -0.85
N GLU A 645 0.14 26.56 -2.15
CA GLU A 645 1.24 27.21 -2.87
C GLU A 645 1.49 28.64 -2.37
N LEU A 646 0.43 29.44 -2.23
CA LEU A 646 0.49 30.82 -1.74
C LEU A 646 1.02 30.90 -0.30
N ASN A 647 0.57 30.01 0.57
CA ASN A 647 1.04 29.93 1.96
C ASN A 647 2.54 29.58 2.01
N THR A 648 2.95 28.60 1.19
CA THR A 648 4.34 28.14 1.09
C THR A 648 5.28 29.19 0.49
N GLN A 649 4.86 29.89 -0.57
CA GLN A 649 5.64 30.93 -1.24
C GLN A 649 5.98 32.05 -0.26
N ARG A 650 5.05 32.40 0.63
CA ARG A 650 5.25 33.43 1.62
C ARG A 650 6.14 33.00 2.79
N GLU A 651 5.99 31.78 3.31
CA GLU A 651 6.86 31.29 4.39
C GLU A 651 8.33 31.18 3.97
N ARG A 652 8.57 30.86 2.68
CA ARG A 652 9.92 30.57 2.16
C ARG A 652 10.58 31.76 1.45
N ILE A 653 9.83 32.73 0.91
CA ILE A 653 10.35 33.86 0.14
C ILE A 653 10.09 35.19 0.88
N ALA A 654 11.16 35.85 1.34
CA ALA A 654 11.08 37.13 2.07
C ALA A 654 10.55 38.32 1.22
N THR A 655 10.57 38.18 -0.11
CA THR A 655 10.03 39.12 -1.12
C THR A 655 8.87 38.48 -1.88
N SER A 656 7.85 37.98 -1.17
CA SER A 656 6.60 37.57 -1.80
C SER A 656 5.87 38.80 -2.36
N GLU A 657 5.35 38.71 -3.59
CA GLU A 657 4.48 39.73 -4.18
C GLU A 657 3.05 39.70 -3.61
N PHE A 658 2.73 38.65 -2.84
CA PHE A 658 1.42 38.43 -2.23
C PHE A 658 1.38 38.91 -0.78
N THR A 659 0.33 39.65 -0.44
CA THR A 659 0.10 40.16 0.92
C THR A 659 -0.44 39.05 1.84
N GLN A 660 -0.23 39.17 3.16
CA GLN A 660 -0.82 38.26 4.18
C GLN A 660 -2.33 38.11 3.98
N GLN A 661 -3.03 39.21 3.68
CA GLN A 661 -4.47 39.20 3.43
C GLN A 661 -4.84 38.32 2.22
N GLN A 662 -4.12 38.39 1.11
CA GLN A 662 -4.41 37.54 -0.05
C GLN A 662 -4.16 36.04 0.19
N VAL A 663 -3.21 35.69 1.06
CA VAL A 663 -2.97 34.29 1.45
C VAL A 663 -4.07 33.81 2.38
N ASP A 664 -4.47 34.64 3.35
CA ASP A 664 -5.53 34.31 4.30
C ASP A 664 -6.88 34.21 3.61
N ASP A 665 -7.20 35.11 2.67
CA ASP A 665 -8.44 35.11 1.89
C ASP A 665 -8.61 33.80 1.08
N VAL A 666 -7.54 33.34 0.40
CA VAL A 666 -7.59 32.11 -0.41
C VAL A 666 -7.56 30.85 0.48
N THR A 667 -6.90 30.91 1.64
CA THR A 667 -6.87 29.79 2.59
C THR A 667 -8.20 29.64 3.32
N GLU A 668 -8.86 30.74 3.68
CA GLU A 668 -10.23 30.74 4.24
C GLU A 668 -11.26 30.23 3.24
N GLU A 669 -11.11 30.49 1.93
CA GLU A 669 -12.02 29.96 0.90
C GLU A 669 -11.98 28.42 0.78
N VAL A 670 -10.90 27.77 1.23
CA VAL A 670 -10.68 26.33 0.99
C VAL A 670 -10.59 25.49 2.27
N ALA A 671 -10.27 26.11 3.40
CA ALA A 671 -10.34 25.43 4.69
C ALA A 671 -11.77 24.93 4.95
N PRO A 672 -11.95 23.74 5.54
CA PRO A 672 -13.27 23.31 5.95
C PRO A 672 -13.83 24.33 6.97
N ASP A 673 -15.09 24.72 6.80
CA ASP A 673 -15.79 25.67 7.68
C ASP A 673 -15.71 25.28 9.17
N ILE A 674 -15.50 24.00 9.44
CA ILE A 674 -15.37 23.42 10.78
C ILE A 674 -14.04 22.67 10.87
N ASP A 675 -13.19 23.12 11.78
CA ASP A 675 -11.94 22.45 12.15
C ASP A 675 -12.21 21.02 12.68
N ALA A 676 -11.37 20.05 12.28
CA ALA A 676 -11.52 18.65 12.68
C ALA A 676 -11.48 18.43 14.20
N ASP A 677 -10.66 19.18 14.94
CA ASP A 677 -10.60 19.10 16.40
C ASP A 677 -11.85 19.70 17.05
N LEU A 678 -12.37 20.79 16.47
CA LEU A 678 -13.64 21.38 16.92
C LEU A 678 -14.79 20.40 16.67
N LEU A 679 -14.84 19.77 15.49
CA LEU A 679 -15.83 18.77 15.14
C LEU A 679 -15.76 17.55 16.06
N ARG A 680 -14.56 17.03 16.35
CA ARG A 680 -14.35 15.91 17.28
C ARG A 680 -14.86 16.25 18.69
N LYS A 681 -14.52 17.44 19.20
CA LYS A 681 -14.99 17.93 20.52
C LYS A 681 -16.51 18.13 20.53
N TYR A 682 -17.06 18.66 19.44
CA TYR A 682 -18.51 18.86 19.28
C TYR A 682 -19.26 17.54 19.32
N ILE A 683 -18.82 16.53 18.56
CA ILE A 683 -19.40 15.18 18.57
C ILE A 683 -19.31 14.55 19.97
N ALA A 684 -18.17 14.68 20.64
CA ALA A 684 -17.99 14.16 21.99
C ALA A 684 -18.92 14.84 23.01
N HIS A 685 -19.12 16.16 22.89
CA HIS A 685 -20.04 16.92 23.73
C HIS A 685 -21.50 16.55 23.48
N ALA A 686 -21.92 16.48 22.22
CA ALA A 686 -23.26 16.08 21.81
C ALA A 686 -23.63 14.69 22.35
N LYS A 687 -22.72 13.71 22.24
CA LYS A 687 -22.94 12.34 22.76
C LYS A 687 -23.04 12.26 24.28
N ARG A 688 -22.45 13.20 25.03
CA ARG A 688 -22.44 13.19 26.51
C ARG A 688 -23.58 13.98 27.12
N SER A 689 -24.04 15.03 26.43
CA SER A 689 -24.92 16.05 27.02
C SER A 689 -26.38 15.93 26.57
N CYS A 690 -26.64 15.38 25.38
CA CYS A 690 -27.97 15.39 24.77
C CYS A 690 -28.58 13.98 24.72
N PHE A 691 -29.80 13.85 25.25
CA PHE A 691 -30.53 12.58 25.32
C PHE A 691 -31.96 12.79 24.78
N PRO A 692 -32.11 12.91 23.45
CA PRO A 692 -33.35 13.41 22.87
C PRO A 692 -34.54 12.47 23.03
N THR A 693 -35.72 13.07 23.16
CA THR A 693 -37.02 12.38 23.22
C THR A 693 -37.91 12.78 22.06
N MET A 694 -38.66 11.83 21.48
CA MET A 694 -39.48 12.10 20.30
C MET A 694 -40.80 12.80 20.61
N THR A 695 -41.10 13.84 19.83
CA THR A 695 -42.44 14.45 19.80
C THR A 695 -43.44 13.54 19.10
N ASP A 696 -44.74 13.83 19.24
CA ASP A 696 -45.77 13.01 18.62
C ASP A 696 -45.83 13.19 17.10
N GLU A 697 -45.45 14.37 16.60
CA GLU A 697 -45.31 14.69 15.18
C GLU A 697 -44.18 13.85 14.54
N ALA A 698 -42.99 13.81 15.17
CA ALA A 698 -41.88 13.00 14.70
C ALA A 698 -42.21 11.49 14.67
N LYS A 699 -42.95 10.99 15.69
CA LYS A 699 -43.44 9.60 15.71
C LYS A 699 -44.42 9.33 14.57
N ALA A 700 -45.30 10.29 14.26
CA ALA A 700 -46.27 10.16 13.18
C ALA A 700 -45.56 10.07 11.82
N ALA A 701 -44.59 10.95 11.55
CA ALA A 701 -43.81 10.96 10.32
C ALA A 701 -43.04 9.65 10.10
N ILE A 702 -42.31 9.17 11.12
CA ILE A 702 -41.58 7.89 11.04
C ILE A 702 -42.54 6.71 10.83
N ARG A 703 -43.68 6.70 11.54
CA ARG A 703 -44.70 5.65 11.42
C ARG A 703 -45.28 5.61 10.01
N GLU A 704 -45.65 6.76 9.46
CA GLU A 704 -46.23 6.87 8.12
C GLU A 704 -45.24 6.34 7.07
N PHE A 705 -43.99 6.81 7.10
CA PHE A 705 -42.96 6.33 6.18
C PHE A 705 -42.67 4.84 6.33
N TYR A 706 -42.59 4.30 7.55
CA TYR A 706 -42.36 2.86 7.76
C TYR A 706 -43.52 2.01 7.24
N VAL A 707 -44.77 2.43 7.45
CA VAL A 707 -45.94 1.71 6.94
C VAL A 707 -45.99 1.75 5.42
N ASP A 708 -45.72 2.90 4.81
CA ASP A 708 -45.60 3.06 3.36
C ASP A 708 -44.50 2.15 2.79
N LEU A 709 -43.30 2.20 3.37
CA LEU A 709 -42.16 1.38 2.95
C LEU A 709 -42.46 -0.13 3.09
N ARG A 710 -43.11 -0.54 4.18
CA ARG A 710 -43.48 -1.95 4.39
C ARG A 710 -44.59 -2.41 3.46
N SER A 711 -45.52 -1.52 3.09
CA SER A 711 -46.57 -1.84 2.11
C SER A 711 -45.99 -2.06 0.72
N LYS A 712 -44.92 -1.33 0.38
CA LYS A 712 -44.17 -1.46 -0.87
C LYS A 712 -43.18 -2.63 -0.89
N GLY A 713 -42.82 -3.18 0.28
CA GLY A 713 -41.88 -4.30 0.44
C GLY A 713 -42.52 -5.57 1.01
N ALA A 714 -43.80 -5.82 0.70
CA ALA A 714 -44.58 -6.94 1.26
C ALA A 714 -44.38 -8.28 0.53
N ASP A 715 -43.61 -8.33 -0.55
CA ASP A 715 -43.30 -9.55 -1.30
C ASP A 715 -42.12 -10.34 -0.69
N GLU A 716 -42.21 -11.67 -0.74
CA GLU A 716 -41.21 -12.60 -0.16
C GLU A 716 -39.85 -12.56 -0.88
N ASP A 717 -39.80 -12.08 -2.13
CA ASP A 717 -38.61 -12.07 -3.01
C ASP A 717 -37.88 -10.71 -3.08
N ALA A 718 -38.19 -9.76 -2.19
CA ALA A 718 -37.54 -8.46 -2.19
C ALA A 718 -36.02 -8.55 -1.90
N PRO A 719 -35.13 -7.89 -2.68
CA PRO A 719 -33.67 -7.96 -2.49
C PRO A 719 -33.20 -7.57 -1.08
N ILE A 720 -33.94 -6.67 -0.42
CA ILE A 720 -33.73 -6.31 0.98
C ILE A 720 -35.08 -6.32 1.72
N PRO A 721 -35.32 -7.24 2.65
CA PRO A 721 -36.58 -7.30 3.39
C PRO A 721 -36.73 -6.10 4.34
N VAL A 722 -37.88 -5.41 4.28
CA VAL A 722 -38.23 -4.30 5.18
C VAL A 722 -38.67 -4.84 6.53
N THR A 723 -37.71 -5.07 7.42
CA THR A 723 -37.96 -5.59 8.77
C THR A 723 -38.24 -4.48 9.79
N ALA A 724 -38.72 -4.84 10.99
CA ALA A 724 -38.86 -3.91 12.11
C ALA A 724 -37.54 -3.22 12.50
N ARG A 725 -36.38 -3.80 12.13
CA ARG A 725 -35.07 -3.19 12.34
C ARG A 725 -34.89 -1.86 11.60
N LYS A 726 -35.53 -1.70 10.43
CA LYS A 726 -35.50 -0.44 9.69
C LYS A 726 -36.26 0.68 10.41
N LEU A 727 -37.32 0.35 11.15
CA LEU A 727 -37.98 1.30 12.04
C LEU A 727 -37.05 1.73 13.18
N GLU A 728 -36.32 0.80 13.80
CA GLU A 728 -35.31 1.15 14.81
C GLU A 728 -34.19 2.01 14.24
N ALA A 729 -33.75 1.74 13.00
CA ALA A 729 -32.74 2.55 12.31
C ALA A 729 -33.22 3.99 12.11
N LEU A 730 -34.46 4.18 11.63
CA LEU A 730 -35.08 5.51 11.49
C LEU A 730 -35.12 6.26 12.83
N VAL A 731 -35.47 5.56 13.91
CA VAL A 731 -35.48 6.15 15.26
C VAL A 731 -34.08 6.58 15.69
N ARG A 732 -33.08 5.71 15.54
CA ARG A 732 -31.68 6.02 15.90
C ARG A 732 -31.11 7.17 15.07
N LEU A 733 -31.44 7.25 13.79
CA LEU A 733 -31.01 8.33 12.89
C LEU A 733 -31.66 9.65 13.28
N ALA A 734 -32.95 9.66 13.61
CA ALA A 734 -33.66 10.86 14.04
C ALA A 734 -33.14 11.38 15.39
N GLU A 735 -32.87 10.47 16.34
CA GLU A 735 -32.16 10.82 17.58
C GLU A 735 -30.76 11.36 17.31
N ALA A 736 -30.01 10.78 16.36
CA ALA A 736 -28.69 11.25 16.00
C ALA A 736 -28.74 12.66 15.38
N SER A 737 -29.72 12.95 14.51
CA SER A 737 -29.97 14.29 13.95
C SER A 737 -30.22 15.32 15.06
N ALA A 738 -31.10 14.99 16.01
CA ALA A 738 -31.38 15.86 17.16
C ALA A 738 -30.14 16.08 18.06
N ARG A 739 -29.34 15.02 18.31
CA ARG A 739 -28.09 15.13 19.08
C ARG A 739 -27.07 16.05 18.40
N VAL A 740 -26.93 15.97 17.07
CA VAL A 740 -26.02 16.83 16.31
C VAL A 740 -26.44 18.31 16.41
N ARG A 741 -27.73 18.59 16.60
CA ARG A 741 -28.25 19.94 16.87
C ARG A 741 -28.16 20.37 18.35
N LEU A 742 -27.63 19.50 19.22
CA LEU A 742 -27.63 19.66 20.68
C LEU A 742 -29.05 19.80 21.26
N SER A 743 -30.04 19.15 20.64
CA SER A 743 -31.43 19.15 21.09
C SER A 743 -31.72 17.94 21.97
N ASP A 744 -32.51 18.14 23.02
CA ASP A 744 -33.09 17.08 23.86
C ASP A 744 -34.50 16.64 23.37
N THR A 745 -34.92 17.13 22.21
CA THR A 745 -36.17 16.73 21.55
C THR A 745 -35.95 16.44 20.07
N VAL A 746 -36.45 15.29 19.61
CA VAL A 746 -36.49 14.94 18.19
C VAL A 746 -37.73 15.59 17.58
N GLU A 747 -37.51 16.57 16.71
CA GLU A 747 -38.57 17.30 16.01
C GLU A 747 -38.96 16.60 14.69
N GLU A 748 -40.08 17.03 14.10
CA GLU A 748 -40.54 16.50 12.81
C GLU A 748 -39.46 16.63 11.71
N GLU A 749 -38.75 17.76 11.66
CA GLU A 749 -37.64 17.97 10.72
C GLU A 749 -36.50 16.94 10.86
N ASP A 750 -36.20 16.49 12.09
CA ASP A 750 -35.17 15.48 12.33
C ASP A 750 -35.63 14.10 11.82
N ALA A 751 -36.93 13.81 11.93
CA ALA A 751 -37.56 12.63 11.36
C ALA A 751 -37.55 12.69 9.82
N GLU A 752 -37.91 13.83 9.22
CA GLU A 752 -37.88 14.03 7.76
C GLU A 752 -36.48 13.83 7.19
N ARG A 753 -35.44 14.45 7.77
CA ARG A 753 -34.04 14.24 7.34
C ARG A 753 -33.64 12.77 7.39
N SER A 754 -34.07 12.05 8.42
CA SER A 754 -33.78 10.62 8.57
C SER A 754 -34.49 9.78 7.51
N VAL A 755 -35.73 10.14 7.19
CA VAL A 755 -36.52 9.54 6.10
C VAL A 755 -35.84 9.77 4.76
N ASP A 756 -35.35 10.99 4.49
CA ASP A 756 -34.68 11.33 3.23
C ASP A 756 -33.37 10.57 3.04
N ILE A 757 -32.55 10.44 4.09
CA ILE A 757 -31.31 9.65 4.05
C ILE A 757 -31.63 8.19 3.72
N VAL A 758 -32.59 7.59 4.43
CA VAL A 758 -32.97 6.19 4.21
C VAL A 758 -33.58 6.01 2.81
N ARG A 759 -34.38 6.96 2.34
CA ARG A 759 -34.95 6.95 0.98
C ARG A 759 -33.87 7.01 -0.08
N SER A 760 -32.87 7.89 0.06
CA SER A 760 -31.73 7.98 -0.87
C SER A 760 -30.98 6.65 -0.94
N CYS A 761 -30.65 6.04 0.20
CA CYS A 761 -29.98 4.73 0.23
C CYS A 761 -30.81 3.62 -0.47
N LEU A 762 -32.14 3.65 -0.30
CA LEU A 762 -33.02 2.66 -0.92
C LEU A 762 -33.22 2.90 -2.42
N GLN A 763 -33.20 4.16 -2.87
CA GLN A 763 -33.25 4.51 -4.28
C GLN A 763 -32.01 4.01 -5.01
N ASP A 764 -30.82 4.22 -4.43
CA ASP A 764 -29.58 3.77 -5.05
C ASP A 764 -29.56 2.25 -5.28
N ILE A 765 -30.20 1.47 -4.40
CA ILE A 765 -30.24 0.01 -4.46
C ILE A 765 -31.45 -0.52 -5.24
N GLY A 766 -32.55 0.26 -5.33
CA GLY A 766 -33.85 -0.16 -5.85
C GLY A 766 -34.27 0.46 -7.19
N VAL A 767 -33.38 1.15 -7.90
CA VAL A 767 -33.66 1.74 -9.22
C VAL A 767 -33.31 0.75 -10.33
N ASP A 768 -34.25 0.54 -11.25
CA ASP A 768 -34.04 -0.27 -12.45
C ASP A 768 -33.06 0.46 -13.40
N PRO A 769 -31.98 -0.21 -13.85
CA PRO A 769 -30.98 0.42 -14.69
C PRO A 769 -31.45 0.81 -16.11
N GLU A 770 -32.46 0.14 -16.66
CA GLU A 770 -32.99 0.42 -18.01
C GLU A 770 -34.03 1.55 -18.00
N THR A 771 -34.79 1.70 -16.91
CA THR A 771 -35.92 2.66 -16.87
C THR A 771 -35.64 3.90 -16.03
N GLY A 772 -34.66 3.86 -15.11
CA GLY A 772 -34.32 4.96 -14.22
C GLY A 772 -35.46 5.36 -13.27
N GLN A 773 -36.50 4.53 -13.14
CA GLN A 773 -37.64 4.75 -12.24
C GLN A 773 -37.55 3.81 -11.04
N PHE A 774 -38.06 4.31 -9.90
CA PHE A 774 -38.30 3.50 -8.72
C PHE A 774 -39.54 2.65 -8.98
N ASP A 775 -39.33 1.42 -9.46
CA ASP A 775 -40.44 0.53 -9.81
C ASP A 775 -40.52 -0.61 -8.80
N ALA A 776 -41.59 -0.61 -8.00
CA ALA A 776 -41.86 -1.65 -7.00
C ALA A 776 -42.10 -3.02 -7.64
N ASP A 777 -42.38 -3.08 -8.95
CA ASP A 777 -42.62 -4.31 -9.70
C ASP A 777 -41.31 -5.00 -10.17
N VAL A 778 -40.14 -4.36 -10.03
CA VAL A 778 -38.82 -4.97 -10.32
C VAL A 778 -38.29 -5.78 -9.12
N VAL A 779 -38.94 -5.62 -7.97
CA VAL A 779 -38.77 -6.44 -6.76
C VAL A 779 -39.34 -7.85 -6.95
N GLU A 780 -40.17 -8.06 -7.97
CA GLU A 780 -41.10 -9.19 -8.04
C GLU A 780 -40.45 -10.54 -8.41
N THR A 781 -39.25 -10.62 -9.03
CA THR A 781 -38.54 -11.92 -9.25
C THR A 781 -37.02 -11.82 -9.54
N GLY A 782 -36.35 -10.70 -9.30
CA GLY A 782 -34.93 -10.52 -9.70
C GLY A 782 -34.68 -10.43 -11.22
N THR A 783 -35.71 -10.17 -12.04
CA THR A 783 -35.58 -9.81 -13.46
C THR A 783 -36.67 -8.80 -13.82
N SER A 784 -36.36 -7.76 -14.61
CA SER A 784 -37.37 -6.77 -15.02
C SER A 784 -38.49 -7.44 -15.83
N LYS A 785 -39.72 -6.90 -15.83
CA LYS A 785 -40.83 -7.43 -16.66
C LYS A 785 -40.40 -7.57 -18.14
N THR A 786 -39.67 -6.57 -18.63
CA THR A 786 -39.07 -6.56 -19.97
C THR A 786 -38.05 -7.67 -20.13
N GLN A 787 -37.25 -7.98 -19.11
CA GLN A 787 -36.26 -9.06 -19.14
C GLN A 787 -36.89 -10.45 -19.03
N ARG A 788 -37.94 -10.65 -18.20
CA ARG A 788 -38.72 -11.90 -18.19
C ARG A 788 -39.38 -12.17 -19.53
N ASP A 789 -40.01 -11.14 -20.11
CA ASP A 789 -40.64 -11.27 -21.41
C ASP A 789 -39.59 -11.59 -22.48
N ARG A 790 -38.40 -10.96 -22.43
CA ARG A 790 -37.27 -11.31 -23.32
C ARG A 790 -36.79 -12.75 -23.14
N ILE A 791 -36.51 -13.18 -21.91
CA ILE A 791 -36.06 -14.55 -21.61
C ILE A 791 -37.10 -15.57 -22.06
N LYS A 792 -38.38 -15.29 -21.79
CA LYS A 792 -39.50 -16.14 -22.22
C LYS A 792 -39.64 -16.18 -23.73
N ASN A 793 -39.46 -15.04 -24.42
CA ASN A 793 -39.53 -14.95 -25.86
C ASN A 793 -38.35 -15.66 -26.55
N ILE A 794 -37.12 -15.49 -26.05
CA ILE A 794 -35.92 -16.20 -26.55
C ILE A 794 -36.03 -17.70 -26.29
N LYS A 795 -36.45 -18.10 -25.08
CA LYS A 795 -36.62 -19.53 -24.76
C LYS A 795 -37.75 -20.16 -25.59
N GLY A 796 -38.83 -19.41 -25.83
CA GLY A 796 -39.89 -19.79 -26.77
C GLY A 796 -39.36 -19.94 -28.19
N LEU A 797 -38.58 -18.96 -28.68
CA LEU A 797 -37.97 -18.98 -30.01
C LEU A 797 -37.03 -20.18 -30.19
N ILE A 798 -36.18 -20.47 -29.20
CA ILE A 798 -35.31 -21.66 -29.22
C ILE A 798 -36.15 -22.95 -29.22
N SER A 799 -37.27 -22.99 -28.48
CA SER A 799 -38.17 -24.16 -28.46
C SER A 799 -38.95 -24.36 -29.76
N ASP A 800 -39.33 -23.27 -30.43
CA ASP A 800 -39.99 -23.33 -31.72
C ASP A 800 -39.01 -23.79 -32.82
N ILE A 801 -37.78 -23.26 -32.82
CA ILE A 801 -36.74 -23.63 -33.79
C ILE A 801 -36.24 -25.05 -33.51
N GLU A 802 -36.04 -25.48 -32.26
CA GLU A 802 -35.59 -26.86 -31.98
C GLU A 802 -36.61 -27.92 -32.43
N ALA A 803 -37.89 -27.55 -32.58
CA ALA A 803 -38.92 -28.43 -33.15
C ALA A 803 -38.81 -28.55 -34.69
N GLU A 804 -38.20 -27.56 -35.37
CA GLU A 804 -37.96 -27.55 -36.82
C GLU A 804 -36.69 -28.33 -37.20
N PHE A 805 -35.73 -28.48 -36.28
CA PHE A 805 -34.40 -29.06 -36.54
C PHE A 805 -34.08 -30.27 -35.63
N GLU A 806 -33.84 -31.45 -36.22
CA GLU A 806 -33.59 -32.70 -35.46
C GLU A 806 -32.39 -32.62 -34.49
N GLU A 807 -31.39 -31.77 -34.76
CA GLU A 807 -30.16 -31.66 -33.98
C GLU A 807 -30.22 -30.58 -32.87
N GLY A 808 -31.32 -29.83 -32.76
CA GLY A 808 -31.46 -28.65 -31.90
C GLY A 808 -31.54 -27.35 -32.72
N ALA A 809 -31.87 -26.23 -32.08
CA ALA A 809 -32.00 -24.94 -32.74
C ALA A 809 -30.63 -24.35 -33.12
N PRO A 810 -30.32 -24.12 -34.42
CA PRO A 810 -29.05 -23.50 -34.82
C PRO A 810 -28.93 -22.08 -34.26
N ILE A 811 -27.77 -21.73 -33.68
CA ILE A 811 -27.56 -20.40 -33.06
C ILE A 811 -27.77 -19.28 -34.09
N GLU A 812 -27.23 -19.41 -35.30
CA GLU A 812 -27.40 -18.42 -36.38
C GLU A 812 -28.89 -18.18 -36.70
N GLU A 813 -29.72 -19.23 -36.74
CA GLU A 813 -31.15 -19.11 -37.02
C GLU A 813 -31.91 -18.45 -35.85
N VAL A 814 -31.49 -18.70 -34.60
CA VAL A 814 -32.06 -18.05 -33.41
C VAL A 814 -31.74 -16.56 -33.42
N LEU A 815 -30.52 -16.17 -33.81
CA LEU A 815 -30.10 -14.77 -33.92
C LEU A 815 -30.80 -14.05 -35.07
N ASP A 816 -30.94 -14.69 -36.23
CA ASP A 816 -31.63 -14.12 -37.39
C ASP A 816 -33.12 -13.89 -37.13
N ARG A 817 -33.78 -14.80 -36.39
CA ARG A 817 -35.20 -14.65 -36.01
C ARG A 817 -35.42 -13.84 -34.73
N ALA A 818 -34.37 -13.45 -34.01
CA ALA A 818 -34.49 -12.60 -32.82
C ALA A 818 -35.04 -11.21 -33.15
N ASP A 819 -34.75 -10.69 -34.35
CA ASP A 819 -35.31 -9.42 -34.82
C ASP A 819 -36.85 -9.46 -34.92
N GLU A 820 -37.45 -10.62 -35.21
CA GLU A 820 -38.91 -10.79 -35.34
C GLU A 820 -39.64 -10.60 -34.01
N ILE A 821 -38.95 -10.88 -32.89
CA ILE A 821 -39.45 -10.65 -31.52
C ILE A 821 -38.99 -9.30 -30.94
N GLY A 822 -38.39 -8.44 -31.77
CA GLY A 822 -37.93 -7.10 -31.39
C GLY A 822 -36.64 -7.11 -30.55
N MET A 823 -35.79 -8.12 -30.73
CA MET A 823 -34.54 -8.28 -30.00
C MET A 823 -33.33 -8.19 -30.94
N ASP A 824 -32.43 -7.27 -30.69
CA ASP A 824 -31.18 -7.12 -31.44
C ASP A 824 -30.25 -8.33 -31.25
N ALA A 825 -29.50 -8.70 -32.29
CA ALA A 825 -28.62 -9.88 -32.29
C ALA A 825 -27.63 -9.91 -31.12
N SER A 826 -27.02 -8.76 -30.77
CA SER A 826 -26.10 -8.67 -29.62
C SER A 826 -26.79 -9.00 -28.30
N LYS A 827 -28.05 -8.60 -28.15
CA LYS A 827 -28.84 -8.87 -26.93
C LYS A 827 -29.32 -10.32 -26.88
N ALA A 828 -29.63 -10.90 -28.02
CA ALA A 828 -30.02 -12.30 -28.11
C ALA A 828 -28.84 -13.23 -27.74
N GLU A 829 -27.62 -12.92 -28.18
CA GLU A 829 -26.40 -13.63 -27.78
C GLU A 829 -26.18 -13.61 -26.26
N ASP A 830 -26.27 -12.42 -25.64
CA ASP A 830 -26.12 -12.27 -24.18
C ASP A 830 -27.14 -13.10 -23.39
N GLU A 831 -28.41 -13.12 -23.82
CA GLU A 831 -29.46 -13.89 -23.15
C GLU A 831 -29.31 -15.40 -23.35
N ILE A 832 -28.83 -15.85 -24.52
CA ILE A 832 -28.48 -17.26 -24.77
C ILE A 832 -27.35 -17.70 -23.83
N GLU A 833 -26.31 -16.87 -23.64
CA GLU A 833 -25.20 -17.20 -22.75
C GLU A 833 -25.66 -17.29 -21.27
N LYS A 834 -26.53 -16.37 -20.84
CA LYS A 834 -27.15 -16.42 -19.50
C LYS A 834 -27.96 -17.70 -19.30
N LEU A 835 -28.77 -18.10 -20.28
CA LEU A 835 -29.55 -19.33 -20.24
C LEU A 835 -28.67 -20.59 -20.18
N ARG A 836 -27.52 -20.58 -20.87
CA ARG A 836 -26.50 -21.64 -20.77
C ARG A 836 -25.88 -21.72 -19.39
N ARG A 837 -25.49 -20.59 -18.79
CA ARG A 837 -24.91 -20.55 -17.44
C ARG A 837 -25.88 -21.05 -16.36
N LYS A 838 -27.18 -20.75 -16.51
CA LYS A 838 -28.24 -21.24 -15.60
C LYS A 838 -28.64 -22.70 -15.84
N GLY A 839 -28.18 -23.31 -16.93
CA GLY A 839 -28.52 -24.69 -17.30
C GLY A 839 -29.95 -24.86 -17.84
N GLU A 840 -30.60 -23.77 -18.25
CA GLU A 840 -31.94 -23.80 -18.86
C GLU A 840 -31.93 -24.06 -20.36
N VAL A 841 -30.75 -23.88 -20.99
CA VAL A 841 -30.45 -24.25 -22.37
C VAL A 841 -29.07 -24.92 -22.38
N TYR A 842 -28.91 -25.96 -23.18
CA TYR A 842 -27.62 -26.66 -23.35
C TYR A 842 -27.31 -26.89 -24.83
N GLU A 843 -26.04 -27.16 -25.12
CA GLU A 843 -25.54 -27.32 -26.49
C GLU A 843 -25.20 -28.81 -26.75
N PRO A 844 -26.12 -29.61 -27.32
CA PRO A 844 -25.85 -31.03 -27.64
C PRO A 844 -24.80 -31.23 -28.74
N LYS A 845 -24.70 -30.29 -29.68
CA LYS A 845 -23.78 -30.30 -30.82
C LYS A 845 -23.32 -28.87 -31.06
N GLN A 846 -22.10 -28.69 -31.56
CA GLN A 846 -21.53 -27.37 -31.82
C GLN A 846 -22.50 -26.50 -32.63
N ASP A 847 -22.77 -25.30 -32.12
CA ASP A 847 -23.66 -24.27 -32.67
C ASP A 847 -25.15 -24.64 -32.71
N HIS A 848 -25.60 -25.61 -31.90
CA HIS A 848 -27.01 -26.01 -31.78
C HIS A 848 -27.48 -26.00 -30.32
N LEU A 849 -28.56 -25.29 -30.03
CA LEU A 849 -29.15 -25.13 -28.69
C LEU A 849 -30.35 -26.07 -28.49
N ARG A 850 -30.53 -26.54 -27.24
CA ARG A 850 -31.77 -27.19 -26.80
C ARG A 850 -32.21 -26.68 -25.45
N THR A 851 -33.51 -26.55 -25.27
CA THR A 851 -34.08 -26.22 -23.95
C THR A 851 -34.02 -27.44 -23.02
N THR A 852 -33.76 -27.21 -21.73
CA THR A 852 -33.61 -28.28 -20.71
C THR A 852 -34.92 -28.69 -20.07
#